data_AF-A0A0P1MKW8-F1
#
_entry.id   AF-A0A0P1MKW8-F1
#
_cell.length_a   1.000
_cell.length_b   1.000
_cell.length_c   1.000
_cell.angle_alpha   90.00
_cell.angle_beta   90.00
_cell.angle_gamma   90.00
#
_symmetry.space_group_name_H-M   'P 1'
#
loop_
_entity.id
_entity.type
_entity.pdbx_description
1 polymer ?
#
loop_
_entity_poly.entity_id
_entity_poly.type
_entity_poly.pdbx_seq_one_letter_code
_entity_poly.pdbx_strand_id
1 'polypeptide(L)'
;MKIQFLFLIVILNTTIQTFLFAEKLTFQKFGYDDIVLTGPTPAVTLFLRVGENVDSSKSYIVLDIEPSPVLNFKNSYITVLIWDKPALTVRLSDLGDKLIVPLRQFDLSFSDFIKLDIKANLSITMDRCYDIITNGLWVKIRKSSFVNVEFKQRIGVKLKISNFLKFLEGGGAIVIPSNLSTIECEGAVWVYSYLRKLTGKDFEVETYETLPDEVENFVIVSRFDKIPEKYKKSISGKFLNNDGLIYVYSEQTAKFRKNVLVLTGFNDEGLRKVIKAFLNKDIFQSSFNSFLLVRQAVQELEVKPPLPPYKISFRKLGFTSGRLEGIGNLRYVYSFKNSELGFSPDKLTINITAVYAPVVSAVRNAFFNVYFNNTLIESKRLTEEGKISYSFDVDRFVLLKTNTITVEFVYYPTSEECKNLMANFFCMLDDERSYINVSSFYRPDELSFVYFPEMFGYGETVAVIGGKITLQKVRSLAKIVYLVNSGIKEFEFYPSVYFSSSVDYEILKNYNLILILDPNEQLMEKFENSPLKPRQGFRILSSATGRVLYTLWDTTSIGVSEVFYGEKGNPVLLVFGMGRYADERIYQMTKSLEAKFPDISGNIGIVDGEKSYFFRVEAGLLKVQYPGERTFLDIFNQYKIFIIGLAWALFLALLVYVFWRGRKMARKVMERK
;
A
#
# COMPACT_ATOMS: atom_id res chain seq x y z
N MET A 1 18.42 -54.97 -34.81
CA MET A 1 17.82 -54.65 -33.48
C MET A 1 18.16 -53.27 -32.90
N LYS A 2 19.18 -52.53 -33.37
CA LYS A 2 19.52 -51.18 -32.83
C LYS A 2 18.73 -50.00 -33.44
N ILE A 3 18.16 -50.15 -34.64
CA ILE A 3 17.45 -49.05 -35.34
C ILE A 3 16.00 -48.89 -34.86
N GLN A 4 15.32 -49.98 -34.46
CA GLN A 4 13.97 -49.90 -33.89
C GLN A 4 13.92 -49.29 -32.49
N PHE A 5 15.00 -49.41 -31.70
CA PHE A 5 15.06 -48.82 -30.36
C PHE A 5 15.32 -47.29 -30.41
N LEU A 6 16.06 -46.82 -31.42
CA LEU A 6 16.31 -45.39 -31.62
C LEU A 6 15.06 -44.64 -32.10
N PHE A 7 14.24 -45.28 -32.95
CA PHE A 7 12.97 -44.70 -33.43
C PHE A 7 11.92 -44.61 -32.31
N LEU A 8 11.90 -45.58 -31.38
CA LEU A 8 10.99 -45.54 -30.24
C LEU A 8 11.35 -44.42 -29.24
N ILE A 9 12.64 -44.12 -29.05
CA ILE A 9 13.12 -43.04 -28.17
C ILE A 9 12.88 -41.64 -28.80
N VAL A 10 12.89 -41.52 -30.12
CA VAL A 10 12.55 -40.26 -30.83
C VAL A 10 11.04 -40.01 -30.86
N ILE A 11 10.21 -41.05 -30.92
CA ILE A 11 8.74 -40.93 -30.81
C ILE A 11 8.29 -40.70 -29.35
N LEU A 12 9.00 -41.24 -28.35
CA LEU A 12 8.75 -40.94 -26.94
C LEU A 12 9.20 -39.52 -26.52
N ASN A 13 10.20 -38.94 -27.19
CA ASN A 13 10.65 -37.55 -26.92
C ASN A 13 9.88 -36.47 -27.69
N THR A 14 9.00 -36.84 -28.63
CA THR A 14 8.16 -35.88 -29.38
C THR A 14 6.73 -35.77 -28.84
N THR A 15 6.38 -36.50 -27.78
CA THR A 15 5.03 -36.51 -27.20
C THR A 15 4.94 -35.89 -25.79
N ILE A 16 6.00 -35.21 -25.32
CA ILE A 16 5.96 -34.49 -24.05
C ILE A 16 6.10 -32.99 -24.31
N GLN A 17 5.14 -32.23 -23.77
CA GLN A 17 4.97 -30.78 -23.76
C GLN A 17 4.06 -30.14 -24.83
N THR A 18 2.84 -30.64 -24.96
CA THR A 18 1.71 -29.70 -24.88
C THR A 18 1.41 -29.50 -23.40
N PHE A 19 2.12 -28.56 -22.76
CA PHE A 19 1.68 -28.06 -21.46
C PHE A 19 0.32 -27.38 -21.70
N LEU A 20 -0.76 -28.05 -21.30
CA LEU A 20 -2.08 -27.45 -21.15
C LEU A 20 -1.98 -26.48 -19.96
N PHE A 21 -2.04 -25.18 -20.25
CA PHE A 21 -1.98 -24.14 -19.23
C PHE A 21 -3.41 -23.85 -18.75
N ALA A 22 -3.83 -24.58 -17.72
CA ALA A 22 -5.00 -24.23 -16.93
C ALA A 22 -4.59 -23.21 -15.86
N GLU A 23 -5.22 -22.04 -15.84
CA GLU A 23 -5.04 -21.05 -14.79
C GLU A 23 -6.17 -21.12 -13.77
N LYS A 24 -5.81 -21.16 -12.49
CA LYS A 24 -6.75 -21.12 -11.37
C LYS A 24 -6.84 -19.71 -10.78
N LEU A 25 -8.01 -19.09 -10.92
CA LEU A 25 -8.32 -17.74 -10.43
C LEU A 25 -9.35 -17.81 -9.30
N THR A 26 -8.94 -17.57 -8.04
CA THR A 26 -9.85 -17.60 -6.88
C THR A 26 -10.68 -16.32 -6.79
N PHE A 27 -11.82 -16.39 -6.10
CA PHE A 27 -12.68 -15.22 -5.86
C PHE A 27 -11.95 -14.10 -5.11
N GLN A 28 -11.07 -14.49 -4.19
CA GLN A 28 -10.16 -13.57 -3.50
C GLN A 28 -9.27 -12.77 -4.46
N LYS A 29 -8.78 -13.36 -5.57
CA LYS A 29 -7.98 -12.63 -6.58
C LYS A 29 -8.79 -11.56 -7.30
N PHE A 30 -10.11 -11.69 -7.35
CA PHE A 30 -11.01 -10.69 -7.91
C PHE A 30 -11.46 -9.64 -6.89
N GLY A 31 -10.98 -9.71 -5.64
CA GLY A 31 -11.35 -8.80 -4.56
C GLY A 31 -12.62 -9.20 -3.80
N TYR A 32 -13.15 -10.41 -4.01
CA TYR A 32 -14.31 -10.91 -3.26
C TYR A 32 -13.87 -11.73 -2.03
N ASP A 33 -14.39 -11.35 -0.87
CA ASP A 33 -14.31 -12.15 0.37
C ASP A 33 -15.45 -13.19 0.45
N ASP A 34 -15.64 -13.82 1.61
CA ASP A 34 -16.77 -14.72 1.84
C ASP A 34 -18.10 -13.96 1.69
N ILE A 35 -18.99 -14.46 0.84
CA ILE A 35 -20.29 -13.84 0.56
C ILE A 35 -21.36 -14.64 1.27
N VAL A 36 -22.05 -14.04 2.24
CA VAL A 36 -23.18 -14.66 2.93
C VAL A 36 -24.48 -14.17 2.30
N LEU A 37 -25.20 -15.11 1.69
CA LEU A 37 -26.53 -14.90 1.11
C LEU A 37 -27.58 -15.23 2.17
N THR A 38 -28.38 -14.25 2.59
CA THR A 38 -29.39 -14.41 3.64
C THR A 38 -30.81 -14.18 3.11
N GLY A 39 -31.75 -15.01 3.57
CA GLY A 39 -33.15 -14.95 3.20
C GLY A 39 -33.63 -16.14 2.38
N PRO A 40 -34.92 -16.17 1.97
CA PRO A 40 -35.52 -17.30 1.28
C PRO A 40 -35.17 -17.34 -0.21
N THR A 41 -34.89 -16.20 -0.85
CA THR A 41 -34.51 -16.14 -2.27
C THR A 41 -33.35 -15.18 -2.52
N PRO A 42 -32.19 -15.36 -1.86
CA PRO A 42 -31.10 -14.41 -1.97
C PRO A 42 -30.34 -14.60 -3.28
N ALA A 43 -29.74 -13.52 -3.77
CA ALA A 43 -28.96 -13.53 -5.01
C ALA A 43 -27.73 -12.61 -4.93
N VAL A 44 -26.69 -12.96 -5.67
CA VAL A 44 -25.51 -12.12 -5.90
C VAL A 44 -25.07 -12.19 -7.36
N THR A 45 -24.64 -11.05 -7.91
CA THR A 45 -24.04 -10.93 -9.24
C THR A 45 -22.56 -10.60 -9.09
N LEU A 46 -21.70 -11.37 -9.75
CA LEU A 46 -20.24 -11.25 -9.73
C LEU A 46 -19.70 -11.07 -11.15
N PHE A 47 -18.64 -10.27 -11.29
CA PHE A 47 -17.91 -10.12 -12.54
C PHE A 47 -16.48 -10.65 -12.36
N LEU A 48 -16.10 -11.65 -13.15
CA LEU A 48 -14.84 -12.38 -13.04
C LEU A 48 -13.98 -12.10 -14.27
N ARG A 49 -12.81 -11.46 -14.12
CA ARG A 49 -11.93 -11.15 -15.26
C ARG A 49 -11.06 -12.35 -15.63
N VAL A 50 -11.35 -13.00 -16.75
CA VAL A 50 -10.69 -14.25 -17.19
C VAL A 50 -9.73 -14.06 -18.36
N GLY A 51 -9.72 -12.88 -18.98
CA GLY A 51 -8.84 -12.55 -20.11
C GLY A 51 -9.36 -13.03 -21.46
N GLU A 52 -8.55 -12.85 -22.50
CA GLU A 52 -8.90 -13.17 -23.89
C GLU A 52 -8.57 -14.63 -24.26
N ASN A 53 -9.23 -15.15 -25.30
CA ASN A 53 -8.97 -16.46 -25.92
C ASN A 53 -9.21 -17.68 -25.01
N VAL A 54 -10.14 -17.55 -24.06
CA VAL A 54 -10.57 -18.65 -23.20
C VAL A 54 -11.19 -19.78 -24.02
N ASP A 55 -10.69 -20.99 -23.80
CA ASP A 55 -11.33 -22.22 -24.23
C ASP A 55 -12.48 -22.58 -23.29
N SER A 56 -13.67 -22.08 -23.60
CA SER A 56 -14.87 -22.37 -22.82
C SER A 56 -15.17 -23.87 -22.73
N SER A 57 -14.72 -24.68 -23.70
CA SER A 57 -14.98 -26.12 -23.73
C SER A 57 -14.28 -26.91 -22.62
N LYS A 58 -13.19 -26.35 -22.07
CA LYS A 58 -12.38 -26.95 -21.00
C LYS A 58 -12.33 -26.12 -19.73
N SER A 59 -12.96 -24.95 -19.73
CA SER A 59 -13.03 -24.06 -18.58
C SER A 59 -14.27 -24.33 -17.73
N TYR A 60 -14.18 -24.10 -16.43
CA TYR A 60 -15.27 -24.32 -15.47
C TYR A 60 -15.12 -23.43 -14.23
N ILE A 61 -16.23 -23.16 -13.56
CA ILE A 61 -16.26 -22.47 -12.26
C ILE A 61 -16.48 -23.50 -11.17
N VAL A 62 -15.82 -23.33 -10.03
CA VAL A 62 -16.02 -24.15 -8.83
C VAL A 62 -16.45 -23.26 -7.68
N LEU A 63 -17.63 -23.52 -7.15
CA LEU A 63 -18.20 -22.82 -6.00
C LEU A 63 -18.05 -23.70 -4.76
N ASP A 64 -17.41 -23.15 -3.73
CA ASP A 64 -17.30 -23.73 -2.40
C ASP A 64 -18.41 -23.11 -1.54
N ILE A 65 -19.46 -23.91 -1.30
CA ILE A 65 -20.74 -23.45 -0.77
C ILE A 65 -20.98 -24.11 0.57
N GLU A 66 -21.21 -23.30 1.59
CA GLU A 66 -21.53 -23.71 2.95
C GLU A 66 -22.97 -23.31 3.28
N PRO A 67 -23.94 -24.25 3.22
CA PRO A 67 -25.32 -23.98 3.59
C PRO A 67 -25.51 -24.02 5.11
N SER A 68 -26.51 -23.29 5.58
CA SER A 68 -26.98 -23.39 6.98
C SER A 68 -27.46 -24.80 7.31
N PRO A 69 -27.09 -25.37 8.47
CA PRO A 69 -27.43 -26.75 8.84
C PRO A 69 -28.92 -26.97 9.12
N VAL A 70 -29.68 -25.90 9.34
CA VAL A 70 -31.12 -25.99 9.63
C VAL A 70 -31.99 -26.02 8.37
N LEU A 71 -31.40 -25.82 7.18
CA LEU A 71 -32.16 -25.82 5.94
C LEU A 71 -32.76 -27.19 5.62
N ASN A 72 -33.91 -27.19 4.99
CA ASN A 72 -34.45 -28.36 4.32
C ASN A 72 -33.73 -28.55 2.99
N PHE A 73 -32.71 -29.42 2.99
CA PHE A 73 -31.85 -29.63 1.83
C PHE A 73 -32.59 -30.22 0.62
N LYS A 74 -33.74 -30.89 0.82
CA LYS A 74 -34.55 -31.46 -0.26
C LYS A 74 -35.35 -30.40 -1.02
N ASN A 75 -35.70 -29.31 -0.33
CA ASN A 75 -36.56 -28.23 -0.86
C ASN A 75 -35.79 -26.92 -1.07
N SER A 76 -34.46 -26.95 -0.89
CA SER A 76 -33.60 -25.79 -1.09
C SER A 76 -32.73 -25.98 -2.34
N TYR A 77 -32.56 -24.93 -3.13
CA TYR A 77 -31.91 -24.96 -4.44
C TYR A 77 -30.89 -23.83 -4.58
N ILE A 78 -29.86 -24.08 -5.39
CA ILE A 78 -28.94 -23.05 -5.89
C ILE A 78 -29.00 -23.07 -7.41
N THR A 79 -29.22 -21.90 -8.00
CA THR A 79 -29.22 -21.66 -9.43
C THR A 79 -28.07 -20.74 -9.79
N VAL A 80 -27.26 -21.18 -10.74
CA VAL A 80 -26.15 -20.41 -11.29
C VAL A 80 -26.50 -19.97 -12.70
N LEU A 81 -26.32 -18.70 -13.01
CA LEU A 81 -26.46 -18.15 -14.35
C LEU A 81 -25.11 -17.57 -14.81
N ILE A 82 -24.84 -17.70 -16.11
CA ILE A 82 -23.71 -17.08 -16.78
C ILE A 82 -24.27 -16.21 -17.89
N TRP A 83 -23.94 -14.92 -17.88
CA TRP A 83 -24.48 -13.96 -18.85
C TRP A 83 -26.01 -14.01 -18.97
N ASP A 84 -26.69 -13.99 -17.82
CA ASP A 84 -28.16 -14.07 -17.71
C ASP A 84 -28.79 -15.36 -18.26
N LYS A 85 -27.98 -16.35 -18.65
CA LYS A 85 -28.43 -17.67 -19.11
C LYS A 85 -28.23 -18.71 -18.00
N PRO A 86 -29.24 -19.55 -17.70
CA PRO A 86 -29.10 -20.60 -16.69
C PRO A 86 -27.97 -21.57 -17.05
N ALA A 87 -27.00 -21.71 -16.17
CA ALA A 87 -25.90 -22.65 -16.32
C ALA A 87 -26.20 -23.98 -15.62
N LEU A 88 -26.69 -23.89 -14.39
CA LEU A 88 -26.95 -25.06 -13.55
C LEU A 88 -27.98 -24.71 -12.48
N THR A 89 -28.79 -25.68 -12.08
CA THR A 89 -29.58 -25.62 -10.85
C THR A 89 -29.42 -26.93 -10.10
N VAL A 90 -29.05 -26.87 -8.84
CA VAL A 90 -28.85 -28.04 -7.96
C VAL A 90 -29.67 -27.90 -6.69
N ARG A 91 -30.14 -29.03 -6.16
CA ARG A 91 -30.66 -29.10 -4.80
C ARG A 91 -29.50 -29.12 -3.82
N LEU A 92 -29.70 -28.57 -2.62
CA LEU A 92 -28.70 -28.66 -1.56
C LEU A 92 -28.45 -30.12 -1.13
N SER A 93 -29.43 -31.01 -1.28
CA SER A 93 -29.27 -32.45 -1.04
C SER A 93 -28.26 -33.12 -1.97
N ASP A 94 -28.07 -32.55 -3.16
CA ASP A 94 -27.24 -33.11 -4.23
C ASP A 94 -25.89 -32.36 -4.32
N LEU A 95 -25.67 -31.39 -3.41
CA LEU A 95 -24.45 -30.63 -3.31
C LEU A 95 -23.37 -31.52 -2.67
N GLY A 96 -22.34 -31.89 -3.44
CA GLY A 96 -21.12 -32.46 -2.88
C GLY A 96 -20.27 -31.39 -2.17
N ASP A 97 -19.00 -31.70 -1.89
CA ASP A 97 -18.08 -30.73 -1.25
C ASP A 97 -17.95 -29.42 -2.04
N LYS A 98 -18.08 -29.46 -3.37
CA LYS A 98 -17.99 -28.30 -4.26
C LYS A 98 -18.95 -28.44 -5.45
N LEU A 99 -19.49 -27.31 -5.90
CA LEU A 99 -20.35 -27.21 -7.07
C LEU A 99 -19.53 -26.81 -8.30
N ILE A 100 -19.51 -27.67 -9.33
CA ILE A 100 -18.78 -27.42 -10.58
C ILE A 100 -19.75 -26.96 -11.67
N VAL A 101 -19.50 -25.79 -12.25
CA VAL A 101 -20.31 -25.16 -13.30
C VAL A 101 -19.49 -25.16 -14.60
N PRO A 102 -19.79 -26.03 -15.56
CA PRO A 102 -19.04 -26.10 -16.82
C PRO A 102 -19.33 -24.88 -17.70
N LEU A 103 -18.30 -24.34 -18.37
CA LEU A 103 -18.45 -23.18 -19.25
C LEU A 103 -18.64 -23.53 -20.73
N ARG A 104 -18.62 -24.82 -21.08
CA ARG A 104 -18.62 -25.32 -22.47
C ARG A 104 -19.77 -24.79 -23.34
N GLN A 105 -20.92 -24.51 -22.74
CA GLN A 105 -22.11 -24.04 -23.43
C GLN A 105 -22.18 -22.52 -23.60
N PHE A 106 -21.21 -21.78 -23.06
CA PHE A 106 -21.15 -20.34 -23.13
C PHE A 106 -20.05 -19.90 -24.10
N ASP A 107 -20.39 -18.91 -24.93
CA ASP A 107 -19.40 -18.19 -25.70
C ASP A 107 -18.72 -17.19 -24.76
N LEU A 108 -17.39 -17.29 -24.64
CA LEU A 108 -16.56 -16.40 -23.82
C LEU A 108 -15.63 -15.55 -24.70
N SER A 109 -15.81 -15.57 -26.02
CA SER A 109 -14.91 -14.87 -26.95
C SER A 109 -15.15 -13.36 -27.02
N PHE A 110 -16.31 -12.88 -26.58
CA PHE A 110 -16.73 -11.48 -26.74
C PHE A 110 -16.35 -10.56 -25.56
N SER A 111 -15.82 -11.11 -24.45
CA SER A 111 -15.52 -10.33 -23.26
C SER A 111 -14.35 -10.92 -22.47
N ASP A 112 -13.54 -10.04 -21.89
CA ASP A 112 -12.50 -10.39 -20.92
C ASP A 112 -13.06 -10.81 -19.55
N PHE A 113 -14.38 -10.70 -19.37
CA PHE A 113 -15.07 -10.97 -18.11
C PHE A 113 -16.08 -12.12 -18.26
N ILE A 114 -16.49 -12.68 -17.13
CA ILE A 114 -17.65 -13.57 -16.99
C ILE A 114 -18.59 -12.92 -15.99
N LYS A 115 -19.82 -12.62 -16.40
CA LYS A 115 -20.91 -12.30 -15.47
C LYS A 115 -21.48 -13.60 -14.90
N LEU A 116 -21.40 -13.75 -13.59
CA LEU A 116 -21.85 -14.90 -12.82
C LEU A 116 -22.94 -14.45 -11.84
N ASP A 117 -24.15 -14.99 -11.98
CA ASP A 117 -25.21 -14.80 -10.99
C ASP A 117 -25.41 -16.08 -10.20
N ILE A 118 -25.40 -15.97 -8.87
CA ILE A 118 -25.71 -17.09 -7.97
C ILE A 118 -26.98 -16.72 -7.21
N LYS A 119 -28.02 -17.52 -7.40
CA LYS A 119 -29.33 -17.37 -6.76
C LYS A 119 -29.60 -18.59 -5.90
N ALA A 120 -30.17 -18.41 -4.73
CA ALA A 120 -30.63 -19.51 -3.91
C ALA A 120 -32.15 -19.43 -3.69
N ASN A 121 -32.77 -20.57 -3.43
CA ASN A 121 -34.12 -20.69 -2.90
C ASN A 121 -34.01 -21.56 -1.65
N LEU A 122 -34.19 -20.97 -0.47
CA LEU A 122 -33.91 -21.56 0.83
C LEU A 122 -35.20 -21.73 1.62
N SER A 123 -35.36 -22.89 2.23
CA SER A 123 -36.49 -23.21 3.12
C SER A 123 -36.01 -24.05 4.29
N ILE A 124 -36.69 -23.94 5.44
CA ILE A 124 -36.53 -24.77 6.64
C ILE A 124 -37.80 -25.62 6.82
N THR A 125 -38.97 -24.99 6.66
CA THR A 125 -40.29 -25.62 6.75
C THR A 125 -41.12 -25.31 5.49
N MET A 126 -42.40 -25.67 5.49
CA MET A 126 -43.34 -25.24 4.44
C MET A 126 -43.91 -23.84 4.71
N ASP A 127 -43.70 -23.28 5.91
CA ASP A 127 -44.13 -21.92 6.25
C ASP A 127 -42.95 -20.96 6.06
N ARG A 128 -42.95 -20.30 4.90
CA ARG A 128 -41.91 -19.34 4.50
C ARG A 128 -41.78 -18.18 5.49
N CYS A 129 -42.85 -17.79 6.15
CA CYS A 129 -42.85 -16.63 7.04
C CYS A 129 -42.30 -16.99 8.42
N TYR A 130 -42.57 -18.21 8.87
CA TYR A 130 -41.92 -18.79 10.02
C TYR A 130 -40.40 -18.91 9.79
N ASP A 131 -39.99 -19.44 8.64
CA ASP A 131 -38.58 -19.66 8.31
C ASP A 131 -37.77 -18.35 8.31
N ILE A 132 -38.35 -17.26 7.82
CA ILE A 132 -37.71 -15.93 7.78
C ILE A 132 -37.31 -15.44 9.19
N ILE A 133 -38.11 -15.72 10.21
CA ILE A 133 -37.87 -15.25 11.59
C ILE A 133 -36.72 -16.01 12.26
N THR A 134 -36.42 -17.23 11.79
CA THR A 134 -35.40 -18.09 12.42
C THR A 134 -33.96 -17.62 12.22
N ASN A 135 -33.71 -16.67 11.30
CA ASN A 135 -32.37 -16.27 10.83
C ASN A 135 -31.50 -17.44 10.33
N GLY A 136 -32.08 -18.63 10.12
CA GLY A 136 -31.39 -19.83 9.65
C GLY A 136 -31.35 -19.97 8.13
N LEU A 137 -31.99 -19.07 7.39
CA LEU A 137 -32.02 -19.04 5.93
C LEU A 137 -30.76 -18.38 5.38
N TRP A 138 -29.65 -19.10 5.33
CA TRP A 138 -28.43 -18.57 4.73
C TRP A 138 -27.60 -19.63 4.02
N VAL A 139 -26.84 -19.16 3.03
CA VAL A 139 -25.79 -19.91 2.33
C VAL A 139 -24.58 -19.02 2.18
N LYS A 140 -23.39 -19.53 2.48
CA LYS A 140 -22.13 -18.82 2.32
C LYS A 140 -21.38 -19.34 1.10
N ILE A 141 -21.00 -18.44 0.20
CA ILE A 141 -20.06 -18.72 -0.88
C ILE A 141 -18.67 -18.33 -0.36
N ARG A 142 -17.79 -19.31 -0.18
CA ARG A 142 -16.46 -19.07 0.36
C ARG A 142 -15.55 -18.44 -0.69
N LYS A 143 -14.62 -17.59 -0.25
CA LYS A 143 -13.57 -16.99 -1.08
C LYS A 143 -12.61 -18.00 -1.74
N SER A 144 -12.63 -19.25 -1.26
CA SER A 144 -11.95 -20.41 -1.86
C SER A 144 -12.56 -20.86 -3.19
N SER A 145 -13.75 -20.37 -3.56
CA SER A 145 -14.35 -20.54 -4.90
C SER A 145 -13.41 -19.99 -5.97
N PHE A 146 -13.42 -20.59 -7.17
CA PHE A 146 -12.47 -20.24 -8.23
C PHE A 146 -13.01 -20.52 -9.63
N VAL A 147 -12.42 -19.86 -10.62
CA VAL A 147 -12.55 -20.17 -12.04
C VAL A 147 -11.29 -20.90 -12.49
N ASN A 148 -11.47 -22.02 -13.17
CA ASN A 148 -10.39 -22.69 -13.91
C ASN A 148 -10.54 -22.36 -15.39
N VAL A 149 -9.53 -21.69 -15.95
CA VAL A 149 -9.54 -21.17 -17.31
C VAL A 149 -8.48 -21.89 -18.13
N GLU A 150 -8.86 -22.48 -19.25
CA GLU A 150 -7.92 -22.97 -20.27
C GLU A 150 -7.95 -22.06 -21.50
N PHE A 151 -6.88 -22.02 -22.28
CA PHE A 151 -6.74 -21.12 -23.44
C PHE A 151 -6.54 -21.91 -24.75
N LYS A 152 -7.15 -21.47 -25.86
CA LYS A 152 -7.26 -22.26 -27.12
C LYS A 152 -5.94 -22.51 -27.87
N GLN A 153 -4.92 -21.65 -27.78
CA GLN A 153 -3.54 -21.87 -28.26
C GLN A 153 -2.66 -20.63 -28.01
N ARG A 154 -1.34 -20.79 -27.75
CA ARG A 154 -0.37 -19.68 -27.76
C ARG A 154 -0.10 -19.26 -29.22
N ILE A 155 -0.81 -18.27 -29.74
CA ILE A 155 -0.13 -17.31 -30.61
C ILE A 155 0.86 -16.62 -29.67
N GLY A 156 2.17 -16.81 -29.87
CA GLY A 156 3.19 -16.20 -29.02
C GLY A 156 2.85 -14.73 -28.84
N VAL A 157 2.49 -14.33 -27.62
CA VAL A 157 1.99 -12.99 -27.34
C VAL A 157 3.01 -12.01 -27.88
N LYS A 158 2.65 -11.30 -28.96
CA LYS A 158 3.55 -10.31 -29.56
C LYS A 158 3.84 -9.29 -28.47
N LEU A 159 5.12 -9.06 -28.19
CA LEU A 159 5.53 -8.12 -27.16
C LEU A 159 5.06 -6.73 -27.59
N LYS A 160 4.22 -6.12 -26.76
CA LYS A 160 3.67 -4.77 -26.90
C LYS A 160 3.93 -4.04 -25.60
N ILE A 161 3.86 -2.72 -25.63
CA ILE A 161 3.98 -1.93 -24.40
C ILE A 161 2.87 -2.33 -23.41
N SER A 162 1.60 -2.37 -23.87
CA SER A 162 0.45 -2.64 -23.01
C SER A 162 0.40 -4.03 -22.36
N ASN A 163 1.12 -5.02 -22.91
CA ASN A 163 1.18 -6.37 -22.34
C ASN A 163 2.51 -6.68 -21.64
N PHE A 164 3.43 -5.72 -21.54
CA PHE A 164 4.74 -5.94 -20.94
C PHE A 164 4.66 -6.39 -19.48
N LEU A 165 3.70 -5.86 -18.70
CA LEU A 165 3.52 -6.22 -17.29
C LEU A 165 3.29 -7.73 -17.08
N LYS A 166 2.65 -8.41 -18.04
CA LYS A 166 2.43 -9.86 -17.97
C LYS A 166 3.75 -10.64 -17.94
N PHE A 167 4.80 -10.10 -18.56
CA PHE A 167 6.13 -10.71 -18.58
C PHE A 167 6.93 -10.45 -17.29
N LEU A 168 6.49 -9.49 -16.46
CA LEU A 168 7.09 -9.21 -15.15
C LEU A 168 6.43 -9.98 -14.00
N GLU A 169 5.37 -10.77 -14.24
CA GLU A 169 4.68 -11.55 -13.21
C GLU A 169 5.59 -12.59 -12.53
N GLY A 170 6.59 -13.09 -13.26
CA GLY A 170 7.63 -13.99 -12.76
C GLY A 170 8.77 -13.30 -11.99
N GLY A 171 8.72 -11.97 -11.85
CA GLY A 171 9.84 -11.14 -11.38
C GLY A 171 10.65 -10.55 -12.54
N GLY A 172 11.60 -9.67 -12.21
CA GLY A 172 12.45 -8.99 -13.18
C GLY A 172 13.42 -8.01 -12.52
N ALA A 173 14.10 -7.22 -13.35
CA ALA A 173 15.01 -6.18 -12.88
C ALA A 173 14.66 -4.80 -13.45
N ILE A 174 15.11 -3.76 -12.76
CA ILE A 174 15.14 -2.38 -13.25
C ILE A 174 16.59 -2.04 -13.49
N VAL A 175 16.90 -1.65 -14.72
CA VAL A 175 18.27 -1.46 -15.19
C VAL A 175 18.51 0.02 -15.44
N ILE A 176 19.56 0.54 -14.81
CA ILE A 176 19.93 1.96 -14.81
C ILE A 176 21.40 2.12 -15.23
N PRO A 177 21.84 3.31 -15.70
CA PRO A 177 23.24 3.52 -15.99
C PRO A 177 24.09 3.55 -14.70
N SER A 178 25.37 3.18 -14.82
CA SER A 178 26.32 3.24 -13.68
C SER A 178 26.53 4.66 -13.13
N ASN A 179 26.35 5.70 -13.95
CA ASN A 179 26.41 7.10 -13.53
C ASN A 179 25.04 7.78 -13.73
N LEU A 180 24.34 8.04 -12.64
CA LEU A 180 22.95 8.49 -12.62
C LEU A 180 22.84 10.01 -12.61
N SER A 181 21.95 10.55 -13.45
CA SER A 181 21.37 11.88 -13.21
C SER A 181 20.30 11.80 -12.13
N THR A 182 19.89 12.95 -11.59
CA THR A 182 18.76 13.04 -10.64
C THR A 182 17.47 12.48 -11.26
N ILE A 183 17.23 12.72 -12.55
CA ILE A 183 16.05 12.21 -13.26
C ILE A 183 16.10 10.70 -13.48
N GLU A 184 17.27 10.13 -13.75
CA GLU A 184 17.43 8.67 -13.88
C GLU A 184 17.18 7.98 -12.54
N CYS A 185 17.66 8.56 -11.43
CA CYS A 185 17.39 8.08 -10.08
C CYS A 185 15.90 8.21 -9.72
N GLU A 186 15.30 9.37 -9.97
CA GLU A 186 13.86 9.64 -9.80
C GLU A 186 13.02 8.62 -10.58
N GLY A 187 13.33 8.43 -11.87
CA GLY A 187 12.65 7.47 -12.73
C GLY A 187 12.77 6.04 -12.25
N ALA A 188 13.95 5.61 -11.82
CA ALA A 188 14.16 4.26 -11.29
C ALA A 188 13.31 4.00 -10.04
N VAL A 189 13.29 4.96 -9.10
CA VAL A 189 12.50 4.92 -7.87
C VAL A 189 11.01 4.85 -8.16
N TRP A 190 10.53 5.71 -9.07
CA TRP A 190 9.11 5.78 -9.42
C TRP A 190 8.63 4.53 -10.18
N VAL A 191 9.39 4.10 -11.18
CA VAL A 191 9.10 2.89 -11.97
C VAL A 191 9.11 1.65 -11.09
N TYR A 192 10.05 1.54 -10.16
CA TYR A 192 10.07 0.46 -9.17
C TYR A 192 8.79 0.45 -8.33
N SER A 193 8.44 1.59 -7.74
CA SER A 193 7.26 1.71 -6.87
C SER A 193 5.98 1.33 -7.62
N TYR A 194 5.82 1.85 -8.84
CA TYR A 194 4.67 1.58 -9.69
C TYR A 194 4.56 0.12 -10.11
N LEU A 195 5.65 -0.46 -10.63
CA LEU A 195 5.67 -1.87 -11.03
C LEU A 195 5.35 -2.79 -9.86
N ARG A 196 5.93 -2.52 -8.69
CA ARG A 196 5.69 -3.30 -7.47
C ARG A 196 4.24 -3.19 -6.99
N LYS A 197 3.64 -2.00 -7.07
CA LYS A 197 2.21 -1.78 -6.77
C LYS A 197 1.30 -2.56 -7.73
N LEU A 198 1.67 -2.67 -9.00
CA LEU A 198 0.87 -3.37 -10.01
C LEU A 198 1.03 -4.89 -9.99
N THR A 199 2.25 -5.41 -9.79
CA THR A 199 2.54 -6.85 -9.88
C THR A 199 2.56 -7.54 -8.51
N GLY A 200 2.71 -6.80 -7.42
CA GLY A 200 2.96 -7.34 -6.09
C GLY A 200 4.34 -8.00 -5.95
N LYS A 201 5.24 -7.84 -6.93
CA LYS A 201 6.57 -8.45 -6.94
C LYS A 201 7.65 -7.44 -6.61
N ASP A 202 8.64 -7.88 -5.85
CA ASP A 202 9.88 -7.12 -5.64
C ASP A 202 10.76 -7.21 -6.90
N PHE A 203 11.52 -6.16 -7.17
CA PHE A 203 12.41 -6.06 -8.32
C PHE A 203 13.85 -5.82 -7.86
N GLU A 204 14.81 -6.39 -8.58
CA GLU A 204 16.21 -6.04 -8.42
C GLU A 204 16.49 -4.73 -9.15
N VAL A 205 17.46 -3.94 -8.66
CA VAL A 205 17.94 -2.74 -9.35
C VAL A 205 19.39 -3.00 -9.71
N GLU A 206 19.69 -3.01 -11.01
CA GLU A 206 20.98 -3.39 -11.57
C GLU A 206 21.51 -2.32 -12.52
N THR A 207 22.82 -2.34 -12.79
CA THR A 207 23.39 -1.58 -13.91
C THR A 207 23.48 -2.44 -15.17
N TYR A 208 23.84 -1.82 -16.30
CA TYR A 208 24.12 -2.58 -17.52
C TYR A 208 25.26 -3.59 -17.35
N GLU A 209 26.19 -3.30 -16.45
CA GLU A 209 27.38 -4.11 -16.15
C GLU A 209 27.12 -5.20 -15.12
N THR A 210 26.19 -5.00 -14.18
CA THR A 210 25.88 -5.97 -13.12
C THR A 210 24.68 -6.87 -13.43
N LEU A 211 23.90 -6.56 -14.47
CA LEU A 211 22.73 -7.35 -14.87
C LEU A 211 23.12 -8.81 -15.18
N PRO A 212 22.59 -9.81 -14.44
CA PRO A 212 22.87 -11.22 -14.71
C PRO A 212 22.29 -11.66 -16.06
N ASP A 213 22.98 -12.59 -16.73
CA ASP A 213 22.57 -13.06 -18.05
C ASP A 213 21.25 -13.84 -18.03
N GLU A 214 20.91 -14.45 -16.89
CA GLU A 214 19.69 -15.22 -16.65
C GLU A 214 18.43 -14.35 -16.53
N VAL A 215 18.58 -13.03 -16.33
CA VAL A 215 17.41 -12.13 -16.22
C VAL A 215 16.76 -11.97 -17.58
N GLU A 216 15.59 -12.61 -17.74
CA GLU A 216 14.84 -12.61 -19.00
C GLU A 216 14.03 -11.33 -19.21
N ASN A 217 13.44 -10.76 -18.15
CA ASN A 217 12.51 -9.63 -18.26
C ASN A 217 12.98 -8.47 -17.40
N PHE A 218 13.19 -7.30 -18.01
CA PHE A 218 13.63 -6.12 -17.27
C PHE A 218 13.22 -4.80 -17.93
N VAL A 219 13.23 -3.73 -17.13
CA VAL A 219 12.91 -2.37 -17.57
C VAL A 219 14.15 -1.52 -17.53
N ILE A 220 14.52 -0.88 -18.64
CA ILE A 220 15.61 0.11 -18.67
C ILE A 220 15.03 1.50 -18.41
N VAL A 221 15.63 2.25 -17.48
CA VAL A 221 15.33 3.67 -17.24
C VAL A 221 16.62 4.45 -17.39
N SER A 222 16.77 5.19 -18.50
CA SER A 222 18.03 5.86 -18.83
C SER A 222 17.89 6.88 -19.94
N ARG A 223 18.76 7.89 -19.97
CA ARG A 223 18.88 8.78 -21.13
C ARG A 223 19.39 8.03 -22.36
N PHE A 224 18.93 8.46 -23.53
CA PHE A 224 19.21 7.75 -24.79
C PHE A 224 20.71 7.62 -25.05
N ASP A 225 21.49 8.65 -24.76
CA ASP A 225 22.95 8.66 -24.95
C ASP A 225 23.68 7.59 -24.12
N LYS A 226 23.14 7.22 -22.95
CA LYS A 226 23.74 6.26 -22.02
C LYS A 226 23.28 4.81 -22.24
N ILE A 227 22.31 4.57 -23.12
CA ILE A 227 21.82 3.21 -23.40
C ILE A 227 22.84 2.44 -24.27
N PRO A 228 23.15 1.17 -23.97
CA PRO A 228 24.01 0.34 -24.82
C PRO A 228 23.48 0.19 -26.26
N GLU A 229 24.38 0.21 -27.24
CA GLU A 229 24.02 0.16 -28.67
C GLU A 229 23.14 -1.03 -29.06
N LYS A 230 23.29 -2.19 -28.39
CA LYS A 230 22.42 -3.36 -28.63
C LYS A 230 20.93 -3.06 -28.51
N TYR A 231 20.54 -2.16 -27.60
CA TYR A 231 19.14 -1.79 -27.36
C TYR A 231 18.69 -0.60 -28.22
N LYS A 232 19.60 0.09 -28.93
CA LYS A 232 19.29 1.21 -29.83
C LYS A 232 19.05 0.79 -31.27
N LYS A 233 19.64 -0.34 -31.71
CA LYS A 233 19.63 -0.81 -33.12
C LYS A 233 18.26 -0.91 -33.78
N SER A 234 17.19 -1.06 -33.01
CA SER A 234 15.81 -1.15 -33.50
C SER A 234 15.12 0.21 -33.70
N ILE A 235 15.78 1.32 -33.39
CA ILE A 235 15.20 2.67 -33.47
C ILE A 235 15.75 3.38 -34.71
N SER A 236 14.84 3.76 -35.61
CA SER A 236 15.13 4.62 -36.76
C SER A 236 14.09 5.74 -36.82
N GLY A 237 14.52 6.98 -37.05
CA GLY A 237 13.63 8.13 -37.11
C GLY A 237 14.33 9.46 -36.88
N LYS A 238 13.62 10.57 -37.17
CA LYS A 238 14.03 11.92 -36.78
C LYS A 238 13.31 12.27 -35.47
N PHE A 239 14.08 12.53 -34.42
CA PHE A 239 13.58 12.88 -33.09
C PHE A 239 14.00 14.29 -32.71
N LEU A 240 13.15 14.98 -31.95
CA LEU A 240 13.49 16.26 -31.34
C LEU A 240 14.31 16.04 -30.06
N ASN A 241 15.07 17.04 -29.64
CA ASN A 241 15.95 16.94 -28.47
C ASN A 241 15.20 16.68 -27.15
N ASN A 242 13.94 17.14 -27.04
CA ASN A 242 13.10 16.96 -25.84
C ASN A 242 12.05 15.85 -26.02
N ASP A 243 12.19 15.03 -27.07
CA ASP A 243 11.33 13.88 -27.28
C ASP A 243 11.66 12.79 -26.24
N GLY A 244 10.62 12.12 -25.78
CA GLY A 244 10.69 10.92 -24.99
C GLY A 244 10.25 9.69 -25.78
N LEU A 245 10.77 8.53 -25.42
CA LEU A 245 10.50 7.27 -26.07
C LEU A 245 10.23 6.13 -25.09
N ILE A 246 9.15 5.39 -25.35
CA ILE A 246 8.88 4.08 -24.76
C ILE A 246 8.90 3.05 -25.88
N TYR A 247 9.68 1.99 -25.74
CA TYR A 247 9.67 0.91 -26.72
C TYR A 247 10.00 -0.42 -26.07
N VAL A 248 9.57 -1.50 -26.73
CA VAL A 248 9.91 -2.86 -26.32
C VAL A 248 10.95 -3.45 -27.27
N TYR A 249 11.90 -4.15 -26.69
CA TYR A 249 12.94 -4.91 -27.38
C TYR A 249 12.81 -6.37 -26.96
N SER A 250 12.88 -7.30 -27.92
CA SER A 250 12.83 -8.72 -27.65
C SER A 250 13.96 -9.41 -28.40
N GLU A 251 14.73 -10.22 -27.69
CA GLU A 251 15.81 -11.02 -28.26
C GLU A 251 15.59 -12.48 -27.87
N GLN A 252 15.65 -13.37 -28.85
CA GLN A 252 15.53 -14.80 -28.61
C GLN A 252 16.92 -15.43 -28.67
N THR A 253 17.37 -16.01 -27.57
CA THR A 253 18.59 -16.82 -27.53
C THR A 253 18.23 -18.32 -27.57
N ALA A 254 19.24 -19.18 -27.69
CA ALA A 254 19.02 -20.64 -27.68
C ALA A 254 18.44 -21.17 -26.34
N LYS A 255 18.54 -20.42 -25.24
CA LYS A 255 18.11 -20.84 -23.89
C LYS A 255 16.88 -20.10 -23.36
N PHE A 256 16.69 -18.84 -23.73
CA PHE A 256 15.62 -18.00 -23.18
C PHE A 256 15.25 -16.86 -24.12
N ARG A 257 14.11 -16.22 -23.87
CA ARG A 257 13.67 -15.02 -24.59
C ARG A 257 13.80 -13.80 -23.68
N LYS A 258 14.70 -12.87 -24.01
CA LYS A 258 14.82 -11.61 -23.29
C LYS A 258 13.75 -10.64 -23.77
N ASN A 259 12.96 -10.07 -22.85
CA ASN A 259 11.99 -9.01 -23.13
C ASN A 259 12.34 -7.78 -22.31
N VAL A 260 12.51 -6.66 -23.00
CA VAL A 260 13.00 -5.42 -22.41
C VAL A 260 12.02 -4.31 -22.72
N LEU A 261 11.58 -3.59 -21.69
CA LEU A 261 10.88 -2.31 -21.87
C LEU A 261 11.89 -1.20 -21.63
N VAL A 262 12.01 -0.28 -22.57
CA VAL A 262 12.95 0.83 -22.48
C VAL A 262 12.19 2.12 -22.34
N LEU A 263 12.47 2.83 -21.24
CA LEU A 263 11.98 4.16 -20.92
C LEU A 263 13.16 5.13 -21.10
N THR A 264 13.12 5.96 -22.14
CA THR A 264 14.26 6.81 -22.48
C THR A 264 13.86 8.18 -23.01
N GLY A 265 14.75 9.16 -22.88
CA GLY A 265 14.62 10.47 -23.50
C GLY A 265 15.95 10.96 -24.03
N PHE A 266 15.91 11.82 -25.06
CA PHE A 266 17.11 12.40 -25.64
C PHE A 266 17.79 13.43 -24.71
N ASN A 267 17.05 13.90 -23.71
CA ASN A 267 17.57 14.64 -22.55
C ASN A 267 16.73 14.33 -21.29
N ASP A 268 17.09 14.96 -20.18
CA ASP A 268 16.43 14.78 -18.87
C ASP A 268 14.94 15.19 -18.90
N GLU A 269 14.56 16.21 -19.68
CA GLU A 269 13.17 16.62 -19.84
C GLU A 269 12.34 15.56 -20.59
N GLY A 270 12.88 15.04 -21.71
CA GLY A 270 12.27 13.95 -22.48
C GLY A 270 12.11 12.67 -21.66
N LEU A 271 13.11 12.34 -20.84
CA LEU A 271 13.05 11.18 -19.94
C LEU A 271 11.95 11.37 -18.89
N ARG A 272 11.86 12.56 -18.28
CA ARG A 272 10.79 12.88 -17.31
C ARG A 272 9.39 12.74 -17.91
N LYS A 273 9.18 13.18 -19.16
CA LYS A 273 7.90 13.00 -19.88
C LYS A 273 7.53 11.54 -20.03
N VAL A 274 8.50 10.69 -20.38
CA VAL A 274 8.32 9.25 -20.56
C VAL A 274 7.99 8.55 -19.26
N ILE A 275 8.69 8.88 -18.19
CA ILE A 275 8.40 8.33 -16.87
C ILE A 275 6.95 8.66 -16.50
N LYS A 276 6.53 9.93 -16.61
CA LYS A 276 5.14 10.35 -16.35
C LYS A 276 4.13 9.61 -17.24
N ALA A 277 4.44 9.42 -18.53
CA ALA A 277 3.58 8.69 -19.46
C ALA A 277 3.46 7.20 -19.12
N PHE A 278 4.53 6.58 -18.63
CA PHE A 278 4.53 5.17 -18.21
C PHE A 278 3.71 4.95 -16.92
N LEU A 279 3.79 5.90 -15.97
CA LEU A 279 3.04 5.86 -14.73
C LEU A 279 1.52 6.08 -14.94
N ASN A 280 1.13 6.76 -16.03
CA ASN A 280 -0.27 6.90 -16.39
C ASN A 280 -0.84 5.57 -16.93
N LYS A 281 -1.73 4.95 -16.16
CA LYS A 281 -2.34 3.66 -16.47
C LYS A 281 -3.07 3.64 -17.80
N ASP A 282 -3.82 4.70 -18.13
CA ASP A 282 -4.61 4.75 -19.37
C ASP A 282 -3.71 4.77 -20.61
N ILE A 283 -2.66 5.59 -20.58
CA ILE A 283 -1.67 5.66 -21.66
C ILE A 283 -0.97 4.31 -21.82
N PHE A 284 -0.46 3.75 -20.72
CA PHE A 284 0.23 2.47 -20.75
C PHE A 284 -0.66 1.34 -21.29
N GLN A 285 -1.91 1.24 -20.82
CA GLN A 285 -2.85 0.20 -21.22
C GLN A 285 -3.37 0.38 -22.65
N SER A 286 -3.47 1.61 -23.16
CA SER A 286 -3.83 1.89 -24.56
C SER A 286 -2.67 1.73 -25.56
N SER A 287 -1.45 1.47 -25.10
CA SER A 287 -0.25 1.40 -25.95
C SER A 287 -0.08 0.02 -26.60
N PHE A 288 -0.90 -0.28 -27.62
CA PHE A 288 -0.90 -1.58 -28.30
C PHE A 288 0.26 -1.82 -29.30
N ASN A 289 1.15 -0.84 -29.46
CA ASN A 289 2.32 -0.92 -30.33
C ASN A 289 3.59 -1.32 -29.55
N SER A 290 4.67 -1.63 -30.28
CA SER A 290 5.99 -1.89 -29.70
C SER A 290 6.79 -0.62 -29.42
N PHE A 291 6.22 0.55 -29.70
CA PHE A 291 6.87 1.85 -29.68
C PHE A 291 5.85 2.96 -29.43
N LEU A 292 6.21 3.96 -28.64
CA LEU A 292 5.43 5.15 -28.31
C LEU A 292 6.38 6.36 -28.20
N LEU A 293 6.09 7.40 -28.99
CA LEU A 293 6.78 8.69 -28.94
C LEU A 293 6.01 9.65 -28.03
N VAL A 294 6.70 10.24 -27.05
CA VAL A 294 6.11 11.15 -26.06
C VAL A 294 6.68 12.55 -26.26
N ARG A 295 5.88 13.45 -26.87
CA ARG A 295 6.29 14.83 -27.15
C ARG A 295 5.86 15.82 -26.07
N GLN A 296 4.68 15.58 -25.51
CA GLN A 296 4.08 16.44 -24.48
C GLN A 296 4.02 15.69 -23.16
N ALA A 297 4.22 16.43 -22.07
CA ALA A 297 3.99 15.90 -20.74
C ALA A 297 2.50 15.59 -20.60
N VAL A 298 2.20 14.39 -20.11
CA VAL A 298 0.86 14.04 -19.64
C VAL A 298 0.50 15.01 -18.52
N GLN A 299 -0.80 15.32 -18.37
CA GLN A 299 -1.33 16.07 -17.23
C GLN A 299 -0.66 15.55 -15.96
N GLU A 300 -0.18 16.44 -15.09
CA GLU A 300 0.52 16.03 -13.89
C GLU A 300 -0.36 15.02 -13.16
N LEU A 301 0.14 13.78 -13.03
CA LEU A 301 -0.38 12.82 -12.06
C LEU A 301 -0.57 13.62 -10.77
N GLU A 302 -1.66 13.45 -10.04
CA GLU A 302 -1.89 14.20 -8.80
C GLU A 302 -0.76 13.84 -7.80
N VAL A 303 0.39 14.51 -7.91
CA VAL A 303 1.61 14.27 -7.15
C VAL A 303 1.53 15.01 -5.82
N LYS A 304 0.71 16.06 -5.77
CA LYS A 304 0.55 16.87 -4.57
C LYS A 304 -0.55 16.26 -3.71
N PRO A 305 -0.26 15.96 -2.44
CA PRO A 305 -1.30 15.51 -1.53
C PRO A 305 -2.39 16.57 -1.40
N PRO A 306 -3.66 16.18 -1.41
CA PRO A 306 -4.74 17.11 -1.12
C PRO A 306 -4.62 17.61 0.31
N LEU A 307 -4.80 18.91 0.50
CA LEU A 307 -4.86 19.51 1.83
C LEU A 307 -6.30 19.43 2.34
N PRO A 308 -6.53 18.99 3.59
CA PRO A 308 -7.84 19.08 4.22
C PRO A 308 -8.39 20.53 4.20
N PRO A 309 -9.71 20.72 3.97
CA PRO A 309 -10.71 19.67 3.82
C PRO A 309 -10.80 19.11 2.39
N TYR A 310 -10.94 17.80 2.25
CA TYR A 310 -11.24 17.14 0.96
C TYR A 310 -12.05 15.86 1.19
N LYS A 311 -12.57 15.31 0.08
CA LYS A 311 -13.46 14.15 0.06
C LYS A 311 -12.85 13.03 -0.77
N ILE A 312 -12.82 11.82 -0.21
CA ILE A 312 -12.50 10.59 -0.93
C ILE A 312 -13.74 9.71 -1.04
N SER A 313 -14.14 9.34 -2.25
CA SER A 313 -15.30 8.47 -2.46
C SER A 313 -14.99 7.02 -2.04
N PHE A 314 -16.03 6.27 -1.72
CA PHE A 314 -15.92 4.85 -1.39
C PHE A 314 -15.29 4.08 -2.57
N ARG A 315 -15.64 4.44 -3.81
CA ARG A 315 -15.02 3.87 -5.00
C ARG A 315 -13.51 4.12 -5.08
N LYS A 316 -13.04 5.34 -4.76
CA LYS A 316 -11.60 5.66 -4.70
C LYS A 316 -10.86 4.88 -3.63
N LEU A 317 -11.51 4.60 -2.48
CA LEU A 317 -10.97 3.71 -1.44
C LEU A 317 -10.88 2.23 -1.88
N GLY A 318 -11.41 1.90 -3.05
CA GLY A 318 -11.46 0.55 -3.59
C GLY A 318 -12.65 -0.26 -3.07
N PHE A 319 -13.62 0.39 -2.45
CA PHE A 319 -14.86 -0.27 -2.06
C PHE A 319 -15.71 -0.53 -3.30
N THR A 320 -16.33 -1.70 -3.33
CA THR A 320 -17.24 -2.09 -4.40
C THR A 320 -18.50 -2.69 -3.79
N SER A 321 -19.61 -2.04 -4.06
CA SER A 321 -20.93 -2.44 -3.56
C SER A 321 -21.70 -3.14 -4.66
N GLY A 322 -21.93 -4.43 -4.48
CA GLY A 322 -22.94 -5.15 -5.26
C GLY A 322 -24.36 -4.72 -4.85
N ARG A 323 -25.34 -4.95 -5.73
CA ARG A 323 -26.75 -4.88 -5.34
C ARG A 323 -27.08 -6.11 -4.49
N LEU A 324 -27.59 -5.90 -3.28
CA LEU A 324 -28.08 -6.98 -2.43
C LEU A 324 -29.59 -7.10 -2.60
N GLU A 325 -30.10 -8.33 -2.70
CA GLU A 325 -31.53 -8.61 -2.80
C GLU A 325 -31.92 -9.73 -1.84
N GLY A 326 -33.04 -9.55 -1.13
CA GLY A 326 -33.56 -10.57 -0.23
C GLY A 326 -34.33 -10.02 0.97
N ILE A 327 -34.68 -10.92 1.88
CA ILE A 327 -35.37 -10.63 3.14
C ILE A 327 -34.42 -11.00 4.28
N GLY A 328 -34.32 -10.14 5.28
CA GLY A 328 -33.47 -10.29 6.45
C GLY A 328 -32.49 -9.13 6.60
N ASN A 329 -31.32 -9.42 7.16
CA ASN A 329 -30.25 -8.44 7.35
C ASN A 329 -29.28 -8.50 6.17
N LEU A 330 -29.32 -7.49 5.31
CA LEU A 330 -28.44 -7.30 4.16
C LEU A 330 -27.32 -6.34 4.56
N ARG A 331 -26.06 -6.79 4.54
CA ARG A 331 -24.93 -6.00 5.07
C ARG A 331 -23.85 -5.75 4.04
N TYR A 332 -23.36 -4.51 4.04
CA TYR A 332 -22.09 -4.11 3.46
C TYR A 332 -21.09 -3.87 4.59
N VAL A 333 -19.89 -4.43 4.46
CA VAL A 333 -18.81 -4.23 5.42
C VAL A 333 -17.59 -3.72 4.67
N TYR A 334 -17.17 -2.49 4.97
CA TYR A 334 -15.96 -1.90 4.43
C TYR A 334 -14.91 -1.77 5.51
N SER A 335 -13.65 -1.88 5.12
CA SER A 335 -12.52 -1.60 6.00
C SER A 335 -11.56 -0.64 5.31
N PHE A 336 -11.07 0.34 6.04
CA PHE A 336 -10.03 1.27 5.56
C PHE A 336 -9.00 1.55 6.64
N LYS A 337 -7.80 1.94 6.22
CA LYS A 337 -6.74 2.41 7.13
C LYS A 337 -6.67 3.92 7.10
N ASN A 338 -6.25 4.54 8.20
CA ASN A 338 -6.02 5.99 8.23
C ASN A 338 -4.99 6.41 7.14
N SER A 339 -3.95 5.60 6.95
CA SER A 339 -2.97 5.80 5.87
C SER A 339 -3.57 5.90 4.48
N GLU A 340 -4.67 5.21 4.19
CA GLU A 340 -5.28 5.21 2.86
C GLU A 340 -5.87 6.59 2.51
N LEU A 341 -6.24 7.37 3.53
CA LEU A 341 -6.69 8.75 3.38
C LEU A 341 -5.53 9.69 3.00
N GLY A 342 -4.29 9.31 3.28
CA GLY A 342 -3.08 10.09 2.99
C GLY A 342 -2.50 10.84 4.18
N PHE A 343 -3.18 10.90 5.33
CA PHE A 343 -2.66 11.49 6.56
C PHE A 343 -3.46 11.04 7.79
N SER A 344 -3.04 11.50 8.97
CA SER A 344 -3.71 11.22 10.24
C SER A 344 -4.87 12.20 10.47
N PRO A 345 -6.14 11.75 10.42
CA PRO A 345 -7.28 12.65 10.59
C PRO A 345 -7.51 13.00 12.07
N ASP A 346 -7.81 14.27 12.34
CA ASP A 346 -8.29 14.71 13.65
C ASP A 346 -9.82 14.51 13.77
N LYS A 347 -10.53 14.77 12.67
CA LYS A 347 -11.97 14.54 12.52
C LYS A 347 -12.34 14.10 11.11
N LEU A 348 -13.21 13.09 11.02
CA LEU A 348 -13.80 12.60 9.78
C LEU A 348 -15.31 12.83 9.78
N THR A 349 -15.87 13.08 8.59
CA THR A 349 -17.31 12.99 8.36
C THR A 349 -17.55 11.94 7.30
N ILE A 350 -18.29 10.88 7.62
CA ILE A 350 -18.61 9.81 6.70
C ILE A 350 -20.00 10.10 6.14
N ASN A 351 -20.13 10.17 4.81
CA ASN A 351 -21.42 10.26 4.11
C ASN A 351 -21.72 8.95 3.40
N ILE A 352 -22.89 8.40 3.66
CA ILE A 352 -23.40 7.17 3.08
C ILE A 352 -24.64 7.54 2.28
N THR A 353 -24.61 7.27 0.99
CA THR A 353 -25.76 7.44 0.09
C THR A 353 -26.14 6.10 -0.49
N ALA A 354 -27.40 5.72 -0.33
CA ALA A 354 -27.91 4.42 -0.78
C ALA A 354 -29.30 4.54 -1.41
N VAL A 355 -29.63 3.56 -2.24
CA VAL A 355 -30.95 3.34 -2.81
C VAL A 355 -31.47 1.98 -2.35
N TYR A 356 -32.77 1.87 -2.12
CA TYR A 356 -33.41 0.64 -1.69
C TYR A 356 -34.83 0.53 -2.25
N ALA A 357 -35.40 -0.67 -2.21
CA ALA A 357 -36.78 -0.89 -2.63
C ALA A 357 -37.74 -0.12 -1.70
N PRO A 358 -38.66 0.72 -2.23
CA PRO A 358 -39.63 1.44 -1.42
C PRO A 358 -40.36 0.52 -0.42
N VAL A 359 -40.39 0.93 0.84
CA VAL A 359 -41.01 0.14 1.92
C VAL A 359 -42.27 0.86 2.40
N VAL A 360 -43.41 0.19 2.25
CA VAL A 360 -44.70 0.72 2.73
C VAL A 360 -44.72 0.85 4.24
N SER A 361 -45.43 1.88 4.71
CA SER A 361 -45.51 2.25 6.14
C SER A 361 -45.99 1.11 7.06
N ALA A 362 -46.70 0.11 6.53
CA ALA A 362 -47.20 -1.05 7.26
C ALA A 362 -46.11 -2.06 7.66
N VAL A 363 -44.97 -2.10 6.96
CA VAL A 363 -43.85 -2.99 7.29
C VAL A 363 -43.11 -2.42 8.51
N ARG A 364 -43.24 -3.09 9.66
CA ARG A 364 -42.67 -2.61 10.93
C ARG A 364 -41.16 -2.85 11.04
N ASN A 365 -40.68 -3.93 10.42
CA ASN A 365 -39.31 -4.41 10.57
C ASN A 365 -38.48 -4.06 9.34
N ALA A 366 -38.29 -2.76 9.11
CA ALA A 366 -37.53 -2.25 7.98
C ALA A 366 -36.63 -1.09 8.43
N PHE A 367 -35.33 -1.34 8.54
CA PHE A 367 -34.36 -0.39 9.11
C PHE A 367 -33.09 -0.30 8.28
N PHE A 368 -32.47 0.87 8.32
CA PHE A 368 -31.12 1.17 7.90
C PHE A 368 -30.29 1.42 9.15
N ASN A 369 -29.30 0.55 9.39
CA ASN A 369 -28.38 0.66 10.51
C ASN A 369 -26.98 0.96 9.99
N VAL A 370 -26.26 1.84 10.69
CA VAL A 370 -24.86 2.13 10.42
C VAL A 370 -24.04 1.84 11.66
N TYR A 371 -22.98 1.07 11.50
CA TYR A 371 -22.02 0.79 12.54
C TYR A 371 -20.64 1.29 12.13
N PHE A 372 -19.90 1.81 13.11
CA PHE A 372 -18.50 2.19 12.97
C PHE A 372 -17.69 1.45 14.03
N ASN A 373 -16.67 0.69 13.63
CA ASN A 373 -15.87 -0.15 14.53
C ASN A 373 -16.75 -1.01 15.46
N ASN A 374 -17.76 -1.68 14.88
CA ASN A 374 -18.77 -2.51 15.55
C ASN A 374 -19.69 -1.78 16.54
N THR A 375 -19.62 -0.45 16.62
CA THR A 375 -20.51 0.37 17.45
C THR A 375 -21.66 0.88 16.61
N LEU A 376 -22.91 0.66 17.02
CA LEU A 376 -24.09 1.20 16.34
C LEU A 376 -24.10 2.73 16.47
N ILE A 377 -24.05 3.42 15.33
CA ILE A 377 -24.08 4.87 15.24
C ILE A 377 -25.51 5.37 15.03
N GLU A 378 -26.28 4.70 14.17
CA GLU A 378 -27.62 5.14 13.78
C GLU A 378 -28.51 3.97 13.38
N SER A 379 -29.81 4.11 13.64
CA SER A 379 -30.86 3.20 13.17
C SER A 379 -32.07 4.01 12.70
N LYS A 380 -32.32 4.01 11.38
CA LYS A 380 -33.43 4.73 10.76
C LYS A 380 -34.41 3.77 10.12
N ARG A 381 -35.70 4.05 10.24
CA ARG A 381 -36.73 3.27 9.54
C ARG A 381 -36.68 3.55 8.03
N LEU A 382 -36.80 2.51 7.22
CA LEU A 382 -36.93 2.64 5.77
C LEU A 382 -38.33 3.14 5.39
N THR A 383 -38.42 3.92 4.31
CA THR A 383 -39.65 4.60 3.86
C THR A 383 -39.95 4.31 2.40
N GLU A 384 -41.04 4.88 1.89
CA GLU A 384 -41.45 4.75 0.49
C GLU A 384 -40.55 5.57 -0.48
N GLU A 385 -39.65 6.41 0.02
CA GLU A 385 -38.75 7.21 -0.82
C GLU A 385 -37.70 6.37 -1.56
N GLY A 386 -37.34 5.19 -1.02
CA GLY A 386 -36.37 4.28 -1.63
C GLY A 386 -34.94 4.86 -1.74
N LYS A 387 -34.65 5.93 -0.99
CA LYS A 387 -33.35 6.60 -0.96
C LYS A 387 -33.01 6.97 0.47
N ILE A 388 -31.72 6.96 0.79
CA ILE A 388 -31.22 7.45 2.07
C ILE A 388 -29.88 8.12 1.86
N SER A 389 -29.69 9.26 2.51
CA SER A 389 -28.38 9.89 2.68
C SER A 389 -28.19 10.17 4.16
N TYR A 390 -27.11 9.65 4.72
CA TYR A 390 -26.79 9.78 6.12
C TYR A 390 -25.34 10.21 6.29
N SER A 391 -25.11 11.12 7.22
CA SER A 391 -23.76 11.54 7.60
C SER A 391 -23.59 11.51 9.10
N PHE A 392 -22.40 11.09 9.53
CA PHE A 392 -21.98 11.13 10.92
C PHE A 392 -20.52 11.53 11.02
N ASP A 393 -20.17 12.12 12.14
CA ASP A 393 -18.80 12.55 12.45
C ASP A 393 -18.10 11.50 13.32
N VAL A 394 -16.80 11.35 13.11
CA VAL A 394 -15.92 10.47 13.88
C VAL A 394 -14.71 11.28 14.35
N ASP A 395 -14.53 11.35 15.66
CA ASP A 395 -13.36 11.97 16.29
C ASP A 395 -12.18 11.01 16.33
N ARG A 396 -10.96 11.56 16.33
CA ARG A 396 -9.71 10.78 16.36
C ARG A 396 -9.61 9.72 17.46
N PHE A 397 -10.28 9.93 18.60
CA PHE A 397 -10.19 9.02 19.75
C PHE A 397 -10.94 7.69 19.52
N VAL A 398 -11.83 7.65 18.53
CA VAL A 398 -12.58 6.44 18.12
C VAL A 398 -11.90 5.77 16.92
N LEU A 399 -10.98 6.47 16.25
CA LEU A 399 -10.25 5.95 15.10
C LEU A 399 -9.19 4.95 15.53
N LEU A 400 -9.22 3.80 14.88
CA LEU A 400 -8.19 2.77 14.93
C LEU A 400 -7.27 2.91 13.71
N LYS A 401 -6.14 2.18 13.70
CA LYS A 401 -5.27 2.10 12.52
C LYS A 401 -6.00 1.54 11.30
N THR A 402 -6.90 0.58 11.55
CA THR A 402 -7.85 0.03 10.58
C THR A 402 -9.25 0.16 11.14
N ASN A 403 -10.12 0.85 10.41
CA ASN A 403 -11.50 1.12 10.78
C ASN A 403 -12.46 0.31 9.93
N THR A 404 -13.64 -0.01 10.47
CA THR A 404 -14.72 -0.68 9.75
C THR A 404 -15.99 0.15 9.71
N ILE A 405 -16.62 0.21 8.53
CA ILE A 405 -17.95 0.79 8.32
C ILE A 405 -18.88 -0.37 7.94
N THR A 406 -19.90 -0.62 8.74
CA THR A 406 -20.95 -1.60 8.40
C THR A 406 -22.24 -0.86 8.11
N VAL A 407 -22.80 -1.09 6.93
CA VAL A 407 -24.11 -0.59 6.54
C VAL A 407 -25.05 -1.78 6.43
N GLU A 408 -26.10 -1.80 7.23
CA GLU A 408 -27.05 -2.90 7.30
C GLU A 408 -28.46 -2.42 6.94
N PHE A 409 -29.08 -3.10 5.98
CA PHE A 409 -30.49 -2.97 5.67
C PHE A 409 -31.22 -4.18 6.26
N VAL A 410 -32.07 -3.92 7.24
CA VAL A 410 -32.96 -4.90 7.84
C VAL A 410 -34.30 -4.80 7.12
N TYR A 411 -34.79 -5.89 6.55
CA TYR A 411 -36.12 -5.93 5.94
C TYR A 411 -36.82 -7.26 6.19
N TYR A 412 -37.94 -7.22 6.91
CA TYR A 412 -38.81 -8.37 7.15
C TYR A 412 -40.25 -8.01 6.76
N PRO A 413 -40.81 -8.60 5.69
CA PRO A 413 -42.16 -8.29 5.22
C PRO A 413 -43.24 -8.79 6.18
N THR A 414 -44.47 -8.32 5.99
CA THR A 414 -45.62 -8.77 6.79
C THR A 414 -46.11 -10.16 6.35
N SER A 415 -46.92 -10.83 7.19
CA SER A 415 -47.36 -12.23 7.00
C SER A 415 -48.18 -12.49 5.73
N GLU A 416 -48.82 -11.46 5.17
CA GLU A 416 -49.58 -11.56 3.90
C GLU A 416 -48.67 -11.39 2.67
N GLU A 417 -47.67 -10.51 2.74
CA GLU A 417 -46.72 -10.24 1.66
C GLU A 417 -45.74 -11.39 1.45
N CYS A 418 -45.34 -12.05 2.53
CA CYS A 418 -44.49 -13.24 2.49
C CYS A 418 -45.14 -14.42 1.73
N LYS A 419 -46.48 -14.48 1.65
CA LYS A 419 -47.23 -15.50 0.91
C LYS A 419 -47.53 -15.13 -0.55
N ASN A 420 -47.71 -13.83 -0.84
CA ASN A 420 -48.28 -13.38 -2.11
C ASN A 420 -47.31 -12.64 -3.06
N LEU A 421 -46.12 -12.25 -2.63
CA LEU A 421 -45.14 -11.59 -3.51
C LEU A 421 -43.73 -12.12 -3.30
N MET A 422 -43.00 -12.27 -4.42
CA MET A 422 -41.55 -12.13 -4.41
C MET A 422 -41.24 -10.68 -4.01
N ALA A 423 -41.28 -10.37 -2.71
CA ALA A 423 -40.80 -9.11 -2.19
C ALA A 423 -39.28 -9.09 -2.35
N ASN A 424 -38.82 -8.75 -3.55
CA ASN A 424 -37.41 -8.57 -3.86
C ASN A 424 -37.00 -7.20 -3.33
N PHE A 425 -37.00 -7.07 -2.00
CA PHE A 425 -36.33 -5.94 -1.37
C PHE A 425 -34.89 -5.97 -1.84
N PHE A 426 -34.43 -4.82 -2.32
CA PHE A 426 -33.06 -4.65 -2.75
C PHE A 426 -32.49 -3.42 -2.06
N CYS A 427 -31.18 -3.40 -1.91
CA CYS A 427 -30.43 -2.22 -1.56
C CYS A 427 -29.15 -2.15 -2.37
N MET A 428 -28.66 -0.93 -2.56
CA MET A 428 -27.40 -0.66 -3.23
C MET A 428 -26.82 0.64 -2.67
N LEU A 429 -25.55 0.60 -2.30
CA LEU A 429 -24.79 1.81 -1.98
C LEU A 429 -24.30 2.48 -3.26
N ASP A 430 -24.37 3.81 -3.28
CA ASP A 430 -23.76 4.62 -4.32
C ASP A 430 -22.32 4.91 -3.91
N ASP A 431 -21.37 4.09 -4.36
CA ASP A 431 -19.95 4.20 -3.99
C ASP A 431 -19.28 5.48 -4.51
N GLU A 432 -19.87 6.14 -5.50
CA GLU A 432 -19.38 7.39 -6.04
C GLU A 432 -19.83 8.58 -5.20
N ARG A 433 -21.08 8.54 -4.72
CA ARG A 433 -21.66 9.59 -3.87
C ARG A 433 -21.44 9.38 -2.39
N SER A 434 -21.11 8.16 -1.96
CA SER A 434 -20.67 7.88 -0.59
C SER A 434 -19.19 8.23 -0.48
N TYR A 435 -18.83 8.97 0.57
CA TYR A 435 -17.46 9.47 0.74
C TYR A 435 -17.08 9.62 2.21
N ILE A 436 -15.77 9.65 2.45
CA ILE A 436 -15.18 10.11 3.69
C ILE A 436 -14.67 11.53 3.43
N ASN A 437 -15.20 12.50 4.17
CA ASN A 437 -14.70 13.87 4.18
C ASN A 437 -13.74 14.01 5.34
N VAL A 438 -12.51 14.40 5.04
CA VAL A 438 -11.55 14.69 6.09
C VAL A 438 -11.57 16.18 6.36
N SER A 439 -11.91 16.55 7.59
CA SER A 439 -12.13 17.96 7.95
C SER A 439 -10.83 18.64 8.37
N SER A 440 -9.99 17.93 9.13
CA SER A 440 -8.74 18.47 9.68
C SER A 440 -7.69 17.38 9.87
N PHE A 441 -6.43 17.82 9.87
CA PHE A 441 -5.25 17.00 10.08
C PHE A 441 -4.83 16.99 11.56
N TYR A 442 -4.54 15.81 12.09
CA TYR A 442 -3.92 15.64 13.39
C TYR A 442 -2.40 15.57 13.24
N ARG A 443 -1.72 16.46 13.93
CA ARG A 443 -0.27 16.47 14.03
C ARG A 443 0.13 15.97 15.42
N PRO A 444 0.77 14.80 15.56
CA PRO A 444 1.27 14.35 16.85
C PRO A 444 2.43 15.22 17.32
N ASP A 445 2.57 15.38 18.64
CA ASP A 445 3.68 16.15 19.24
C ASP A 445 5.04 15.48 18.95
N GLU A 446 5.09 14.15 18.99
CA GLU A 446 6.26 13.32 18.68
C GLU A 446 5.97 12.47 17.44
N LEU A 447 6.94 12.41 16.51
CA LEU A 447 6.81 11.57 15.34
C LEU A 447 7.25 10.13 15.66
N SER A 448 6.53 9.16 15.14
CA SER A 448 6.87 7.74 15.27
C SER A 448 6.49 6.99 14.01
N PHE A 449 7.05 5.80 13.82
CA PHE A 449 6.73 4.95 12.67
C PHE A 449 5.24 4.53 12.62
N VAL A 450 4.49 4.67 13.72
CA VAL A 450 3.03 4.45 13.73
C VAL A 450 2.33 5.42 12.78
N TYR A 451 2.86 6.65 12.65
CA TYR A 451 2.32 7.70 11.78
C TYR A 451 2.99 7.73 10.39
N PHE A 452 3.88 6.78 10.10
CA PHE A 452 4.42 6.59 8.76
C PHE A 452 3.50 5.62 7.99
N PRO A 453 3.03 5.96 6.77
CA PRO A 453 3.45 7.07 5.92
C PRO A 453 2.52 8.29 5.97
N GLU A 454 1.47 8.27 6.79
CA GLU A 454 0.44 9.31 6.91
C GLU A 454 1.03 10.73 6.96
N MET A 455 2.07 10.94 7.77
CA MET A 455 2.64 12.28 7.95
C MET A 455 3.37 12.82 6.71
N PHE A 456 3.76 11.94 5.78
CA PHE A 456 4.45 12.30 4.53
C PHE A 456 3.47 12.54 3.37
N GLY A 457 2.18 12.27 3.59
CA GLY A 457 1.11 12.67 2.67
C GLY A 457 0.43 13.98 3.06
N TYR A 458 1.00 14.77 3.99
CA TYR A 458 0.56 16.14 4.24
C TYR A 458 1.65 17.14 3.81
N GLY A 459 1.38 17.93 2.77
CA GLY A 459 2.39 18.82 2.17
C GLY A 459 3.35 18.11 1.20
N GLU A 460 4.18 18.87 0.50
CA GLU A 460 5.07 18.30 -0.52
C GLU A 460 6.24 17.55 0.14
N THR A 461 6.52 16.34 -0.34
CA THR A 461 7.65 15.52 0.11
C THR A 461 8.69 15.41 -0.98
N VAL A 462 9.96 15.57 -0.61
CA VAL A 462 11.11 15.31 -1.47
C VAL A 462 11.96 14.20 -0.90
N ALA A 463 12.65 13.50 -1.80
CA ALA A 463 13.63 12.49 -1.45
C ALA A 463 15.05 13.02 -1.66
N VAL A 464 15.96 12.69 -0.75
CA VAL A 464 17.38 13.01 -0.87
C VAL A 464 18.20 11.75 -0.74
N ILE A 465 19.13 11.54 -1.66
CA ILE A 465 20.10 10.44 -1.63
C ILE A 465 21.51 11.00 -1.50
N GLY A 466 22.34 10.33 -0.71
CA GLY A 466 23.72 10.71 -0.48
C GLY A 466 24.56 10.77 -1.76
N GLY A 467 25.64 11.55 -1.72
CA GLY A 467 26.46 11.87 -2.89
C GLY A 467 27.16 10.65 -3.50
N LYS A 468 27.47 9.63 -2.70
CA LYS A 468 27.92 8.32 -3.19
C LYS A 468 26.70 7.43 -3.44
N ILE A 469 26.22 7.43 -4.68
CA ILE A 469 25.05 6.64 -5.07
C ILE A 469 25.46 5.19 -5.31
N THR A 470 24.72 4.26 -4.69
CA THR A 470 24.87 2.82 -4.87
C THR A 470 23.51 2.18 -5.16
N LEU A 471 23.52 0.99 -5.78
CA LEU A 471 22.29 0.26 -6.12
C LEU A 471 21.44 0.01 -4.89
N GLN A 472 22.06 -0.31 -3.76
CA GLN A 472 21.40 -0.53 -2.47
C GLN A 472 20.67 0.72 -2.00
N LYS A 473 21.26 1.92 -2.12
CA LYS A 473 20.59 3.17 -1.72
C LYS A 473 19.41 3.50 -2.64
N VAL A 474 19.58 3.37 -3.96
CA VAL A 474 18.47 3.58 -4.93
C VAL A 474 17.31 2.63 -4.63
N ARG A 475 17.63 1.34 -4.42
CA ARG A 475 16.63 0.32 -4.10
C ARG A 475 15.95 0.55 -2.75
N SER A 476 16.70 1.02 -1.76
CA SER A 476 16.16 1.39 -0.44
C SER A 476 15.17 2.55 -0.56
N LEU A 477 15.52 3.58 -1.32
CA LEU A 477 14.62 4.70 -1.57
C LEU A 477 13.36 4.26 -2.31
N ALA A 478 13.53 3.44 -3.34
CA ALA A 478 12.43 2.86 -4.12
C ALA A 478 11.47 2.04 -3.24
N LYS A 479 12.00 1.25 -2.29
CA LYS A 479 11.19 0.54 -1.29
C LYS A 479 10.42 1.48 -0.38
N ILE A 480 11.03 2.54 0.12
CA ILE A 480 10.34 3.52 0.97
C ILE A 480 9.20 4.21 0.20
N VAL A 481 9.47 4.65 -1.03
CA VAL A 481 8.45 5.26 -1.90
C VAL A 481 7.31 4.28 -2.21
N TYR A 482 7.61 3.00 -2.37
CA TYR A 482 6.60 1.94 -2.46
C TYR A 482 5.79 1.78 -1.17
N LEU A 483 6.41 1.82 0.01
CA LEU A 483 5.71 1.75 1.29
C LEU A 483 4.72 2.90 1.46
N VAL A 484 5.10 4.10 1.03
CA VAL A 484 4.18 5.25 1.03
C VAL A 484 3.02 5.01 0.04
N ASN A 485 3.32 4.63 -1.21
CA ASN A 485 2.32 4.37 -2.25
C ASN A 485 1.38 3.17 -2.00
N SER A 486 1.80 2.22 -1.17
CA SER A 486 0.98 1.09 -0.73
C SER A 486 0.15 1.43 0.51
N GLY A 487 0.57 2.42 1.29
CA GLY A 487 -0.18 2.96 2.42
C GLY A 487 -1.28 3.95 2.02
N ILE A 488 -1.05 4.76 0.97
CA ILE A 488 -1.93 5.87 0.55
C ILE A 488 -2.71 5.51 -0.72
N LYS A 489 -4.04 5.77 -0.73
CA LYS A 489 -4.91 5.57 -1.89
C LYS A 489 -5.38 6.86 -2.55
N GLU A 490 -5.44 7.96 -1.81
CA GLU A 490 -6.00 9.22 -2.32
C GLU A 490 -5.19 9.83 -3.48
N PHE A 491 -3.86 9.72 -3.44
CA PHE A 491 -2.98 10.28 -4.46
C PHE A 491 -1.78 9.35 -4.72
N GLU A 492 -1.07 9.59 -5.82
CA GLU A 492 0.14 8.84 -6.13
C GLU A 492 1.39 9.58 -5.62
N PHE A 493 2.15 8.92 -4.77
CA PHE A 493 3.31 9.50 -4.10
C PHE A 493 4.59 9.30 -4.94
N TYR A 494 4.96 10.31 -5.72
CA TYR A 494 6.16 10.30 -6.55
C TYR A 494 7.05 11.52 -6.23
N PRO A 495 7.85 11.47 -5.15
CA PRO A 495 8.65 12.59 -4.71
C PRO A 495 9.79 12.88 -5.70
N SER A 496 10.11 14.15 -5.89
CA SER A 496 11.35 14.53 -6.59
C SER A 496 12.57 14.06 -5.82
N VAL A 497 13.60 13.61 -6.54
CA VAL A 497 14.84 13.10 -5.96
C VAL A 497 15.98 14.08 -6.16
N TYR A 498 16.64 14.45 -5.07
CA TYR A 498 17.81 15.32 -5.05
C TYR A 498 19.04 14.56 -4.55
N PHE A 499 20.22 14.95 -5.02
CA PHE A 499 21.47 14.51 -4.42
C PHE A 499 21.80 15.42 -3.25
N SER A 500 22.38 14.89 -2.17
CA SER A 500 22.66 15.67 -0.96
C SER A 500 23.52 16.92 -1.21
N SER A 501 24.39 16.90 -2.23
CA SER A 501 25.19 18.06 -2.65
C SER A 501 24.41 19.19 -3.32
N SER A 502 23.18 18.92 -3.78
CA SER A 502 22.30 19.88 -4.45
C SER A 502 21.18 20.43 -3.55
N VAL A 503 21.11 19.98 -2.29
CA VAL A 503 20.08 20.39 -1.34
C VAL A 503 20.49 21.68 -0.64
N ASP A 504 19.63 22.69 -0.73
CA ASP A 504 19.78 23.95 -0.01
C ASP A 504 18.89 24.00 1.25
N TYR A 505 19.00 25.10 2.00
CA TYR A 505 18.22 25.31 3.22
C TYR A 505 16.71 25.52 2.94
N GLU A 506 16.33 25.97 1.75
CA GLU A 506 14.91 26.16 1.41
C GLU A 506 14.21 24.81 1.23
N ILE A 507 14.88 23.85 0.56
CA ILE A 507 14.38 22.49 0.41
C ILE A 507 14.17 21.83 1.78
N LEU A 508 15.14 21.98 2.69
CA LEU A 508 15.06 21.39 4.04
C LEU A 508 13.90 21.95 4.88
N LYS A 509 13.48 23.18 4.60
CA LYS A 509 12.50 23.92 5.40
C LYS A 509 11.07 23.77 4.88
N ASN A 510 10.91 23.73 3.55
CA ASN A 510 9.60 23.84 2.91
C ASN A 510 8.98 22.48 2.57
N TYR A 511 9.76 21.40 2.64
CA TYR A 511 9.33 20.06 2.25
C TYR A 511 9.45 19.07 3.39
N ASN A 512 8.59 18.05 3.38
CA ASN A 512 8.83 16.82 4.12
C ASN A 512 9.99 16.07 3.47
N LEU A 513 10.76 15.31 4.24
CA LEU A 513 12.03 14.77 3.77
C LEU A 513 12.11 13.26 3.95
N ILE A 514 12.41 12.54 2.86
CA ILE A 514 12.84 11.14 2.90
C ILE A 514 14.31 11.11 2.52
N LEU A 515 15.19 10.80 3.48
CA LEU A 515 16.62 10.95 3.36
C LEU A 515 17.31 9.59 3.44
N ILE A 516 18.18 9.28 2.48
CA ILE A 516 19.13 8.16 2.55
C ILE A 516 20.54 8.72 2.44
N LEU A 517 21.19 8.92 3.58
CA LEU A 517 22.44 9.68 3.68
C LEU A 517 23.58 8.83 4.25
N ASP A 518 24.80 9.22 3.93
CA ASP A 518 25.99 8.72 4.62
C ASP A 518 26.23 9.53 5.90
N PRO A 519 26.63 8.89 7.03
CA PRO A 519 26.89 9.58 8.30
C PRO A 519 27.88 10.75 8.22
N ASN A 520 28.80 10.71 7.26
CA ASN A 520 29.88 11.69 7.12
C ASN A 520 29.51 12.89 6.23
N GLU A 521 28.30 12.93 5.66
CA GLU A 521 27.88 14.06 4.84
C GLU A 521 27.61 15.31 5.69
N GLN A 522 27.88 16.48 5.10
CA GLN A 522 27.63 17.78 5.74
C GLN A 522 26.14 18.00 6.03
N LEU A 523 25.26 17.45 5.19
CA LEU A 523 23.82 17.57 5.35
C LEU A 523 23.32 16.96 6.67
N MET A 524 24.01 15.93 7.20
CA MET A 524 23.66 15.33 8.48
C MET A 524 23.75 16.32 9.66
N GLU A 525 24.64 17.31 9.57
CA GLU A 525 24.83 18.32 10.63
C GLU A 525 23.66 19.32 10.71
N LYS A 526 22.78 19.35 9.71
CA LYS A 526 21.58 20.20 9.69
C LYS A 526 20.40 19.63 10.46
N PHE A 527 20.48 18.38 10.93
CA PHE A 527 19.42 17.72 11.67
C PHE A 527 19.75 17.59 13.15
N GLU A 528 19.79 18.72 13.87
CA GLU A 528 20.07 18.73 15.32
C GLU A 528 19.02 17.94 16.13
N ASN A 529 17.78 17.90 15.64
CA ASN A 529 16.67 17.14 16.23
C ASN A 529 16.73 15.63 15.96
N SER A 530 17.73 15.14 15.20
CA SER A 530 17.89 13.71 14.95
C SER A 530 18.05 12.97 16.30
N PRO A 531 17.22 11.94 16.57
CA PRO A 531 17.33 11.15 17.79
C PRO A 531 18.70 10.47 17.96
N LEU A 532 19.38 10.09 16.86
CA LEU A 532 20.70 9.49 16.89
C LEU A 532 21.73 10.28 16.08
N LYS A 533 22.73 10.82 16.78
CA LYS A 533 23.95 11.35 16.17
C LYS A 533 24.72 10.26 15.38
N PRO A 534 24.84 10.35 14.05
CA PRO A 534 25.32 9.27 13.17
C PRO A 534 26.82 8.93 13.26
N ARG A 535 27.61 9.79 13.90
CA ARG A 535 29.09 9.74 13.84
C ARG A 535 29.75 9.19 15.11
N GLN A 536 28.97 8.74 16.07
CA GLN A 536 29.47 8.29 17.36
C GLN A 536 28.88 6.92 17.71
N GLY A 537 29.65 6.06 18.36
CA GLY A 537 29.08 4.90 19.05
C GLY A 537 28.02 5.38 20.06
N PHE A 538 27.02 4.57 20.37
CA PHE A 538 25.97 4.96 21.31
C PHE A 538 25.40 3.78 22.09
N ARG A 539 24.75 4.09 23.21
CA ARG A 539 24.00 3.16 24.04
C ARG A 539 22.59 3.67 24.22
N ILE A 540 21.60 2.77 24.14
CA ILE A 540 20.21 3.08 24.46
C ILE A 540 19.90 2.47 25.83
N LEU A 541 19.45 3.30 26.75
CA LEU A 541 19.21 2.95 28.15
C LEU A 541 17.73 3.19 28.49
N SER A 542 17.19 2.38 29.39
CA SER A 542 15.91 2.69 30.04
C SER A 542 16.10 3.85 31.02
N SER A 543 15.33 4.94 30.87
CA SER A 543 15.41 6.09 31.79
C SER A 543 14.99 5.74 33.21
N ALA A 544 14.08 4.78 33.38
CA ALA A 544 13.58 4.37 34.70
C ALA A 544 14.55 3.46 35.47
N THR A 545 15.26 2.56 34.78
CA THR A 545 16.09 1.53 35.42
C THR A 545 17.59 1.72 35.21
N GLY A 546 18.00 2.59 34.29
CA GLY A 546 19.39 2.73 33.86
C GLY A 546 19.92 1.50 33.09
N ARG A 547 19.07 0.50 32.81
CA ARG A 547 19.48 -0.73 32.12
C ARG A 547 19.80 -0.44 30.66
N VAL A 548 20.95 -0.93 30.21
CA VAL A 548 21.36 -0.91 28.80
C VAL A 548 20.46 -1.86 28.01
N LEU A 549 19.74 -1.32 27.03
CA LEU A 549 18.89 -2.06 26.11
C LEU A 549 19.60 -2.37 24.79
N TYR A 550 20.47 -1.46 24.35
CA TYR A 550 21.27 -1.62 23.14
C TYR A 550 22.62 -0.92 23.29
N THR A 551 23.66 -1.45 22.64
CA THR A 551 25.00 -0.85 22.57
C THR A 551 25.58 -1.08 21.19
N LEU A 552 26.00 0.00 20.55
CA LEU A 552 26.76 -0.05 19.33
C LEU A 552 28.26 -0.10 19.64
N TRP A 553 28.98 -1.02 18.99
CA TRP A 553 30.43 -1.12 19.04
C TRP A 553 31.05 -0.58 17.75
N ASP A 554 32.28 -0.07 17.81
CA ASP A 554 32.93 0.61 16.67
C ASP A 554 33.15 -0.29 15.43
N THR A 555 33.09 -1.61 15.59
CA THR A 555 33.34 -2.59 14.51
C THR A 555 32.09 -3.14 13.84
N THR A 556 30.91 -2.91 14.43
CA THR A 556 29.65 -3.50 13.93
C THR A 556 29.05 -2.66 12.82
N SER A 557 28.63 -3.31 11.72
CA SER A 557 27.89 -2.64 10.65
C SER A 557 26.40 -2.70 10.94
N ILE A 558 25.77 -1.54 11.07
CA ILE A 558 24.34 -1.40 11.38
C ILE A 558 23.63 -0.54 10.34
N GLY A 559 22.32 -0.71 10.25
CA GLY A 559 21.42 0.14 9.48
C GLY A 559 20.49 0.84 10.45
N VAL A 560 20.30 2.13 10.30
CA VAL A 560 19.46 2.94 11.17
C VAL A 560 18.39 3.61 10.33
N SER A 561 17.16 3.63 10.85
CA SER A 561 16.10 4.48 10.37
C SER A 561 15.53 5.26 11.54
N GLU A 562 15.25 6.54 11.34
CA GLU A 562 14.65 7.39 12.34
C GLU A 562 13.60 8.30 11.71
N VAL A 563 12.56 8.61 12.49
CA VAL A 563 11.51 9.55 12.12
C VAL A 563 11.37 10.60 13.20
N PHE A 564 11.46 11.86 12.81
CA PHE A 564 11.41 13.01 13.72
C PHE A 564 10.91 14.26 12.97
N TYR A 565 10.74 15.36 13.69
CA TYR A 565 10.42 16.66 13.10
C TYR A 565 11.67 17.53 12.90
N GLY A 566 11.83 18.07 11.70
CA GLY A 566 12.84 19.09 11.40
C GLY A 566 12.57 20.43 12.10
N GLU A 567 13.44 21.42 11.89
CA GLU A 567 13.41 22.72 12.58
C GLU A 567 12.06 23.46 12.48
N LYS A 568 11.36 23.36 11.34
CA LYS A 568 10.05 23.97 11.12
C LYS A 568 8.88 23.02 11.35
N GLY A 569 9.15 21.86 11.92
CA GLY A 569 8.12 20.84 12.13
C GLY A 569 7.78 20.04 10.87
N ASN A 570 8.56 20.10 9.80
CA ASN A 570 8.37 19.18 8.68
C ASN A 570 8.78 17.75 9.10
N PRO A 571 7.99 16.71 8.82
CA PRO A 571 8.38 15.32 9.06
C PRO A 571 9.60 14.92 8.23
N VAL A 572 10.52 14.22 8.89
CA VAL A 572 11.76 13.72 8.32
C VAL A 572 11.84 12.22 8.59
N LEU A 573 12.03 11.42 7.54
CA LEU A 573 12.44 10.03 7.61
C LEU A 573 13.89 9.98 7.15
N LEU A 574 14.79 9.64 8.06
CA LEU A 574 16.22 9.53 7.77
C LEU A 574 16.66 8.08 7.90
N VAL A 575 17.33 7.57 6.88
CA VAL A 575 17.92 6.23 6.85
C VAL A 575 19.41 6.35 6.54
N PHE A 576 20.25 5.73 7.36
CA PHE A 576 21.69 5.72 7.16
C PHE A 576 22.30 4.40 7.63
N GLY A 577 23.51 4.11 7.14
CA GLY A 577 24.27 2.91 7.50
C GLY A 577 25.59 3.29 8.16
N MET A 578 26.05 2.47 9.11
CA MET A 578 27.35 2.60 9.74
C MET A 578 28.17 1.32 9.52
N GLY A 579 29.50 1.45 9.60
CA GLY A 579 30.45 0.34 9.47
C GLY A 579 30.76 -0.07 8.02
N ARG A 580 31.50 -1.17 7.86
CA ARG A 580 32.04 -1.64 6.58
C ARG A 580 30.96 -1.99 5.54
N TYR A 581 29.81 -2.48 5.98
CA TYR A 581 28.70 -2.91 5.11
C TYR A 581 27.50 -1.95 5.17
N ALA A 582 27.75 -0.65 5.34
CA ALA A 582 26.73 0.38 5.55
C ALA A 582 25.57 0.33 4.52
N ASP A 583 25.88 0.30 3.22
CA ASP A 583 24.86 0.31 2.15
C ASP A 583 23.96 -0.94 2.17
N GLU A 584 24.56 -2.10 2.41
CA GLU A 584 23.80 -3.35 2.58
C GLU A 584 22.90 -3.29 3.81
N ARG A 585 23.38 -2.66 4.89
CA ARG A 585 22.58 -2.45 6.11
C ARG A 585 21.46 -1.43 5.94
N ILE A 586 21.65 -0.38 5.14
CA ILE A 586 20.56 0.53 4.73
C ILE A 586 19.46 -0.27 4.04
N TYR A 587 19.83 -1.15 3.10
CA TYR A 587 18.87 -1.98 2.40
C TYR A 587 18.14 -2.96 3.31
N GLN A 588 18.85 -3.61 4.24
CA GLN A 588 18.22 -4.48 5.24
C GLN A 588 17.32 -3.71 6.21
N MET A 589 17.67 -2.48 6.59
CA MET A 589 16.81 -1.61 7.40
C MET A 589 15.49 -1.34 6.69
N THR A 590 15.51 -0.98 5.40
CA THR A 590 14.26 -0.76 4.64
C THR A 590 13.43 -2.03 4.46
N LYS A 591 14.05 -3.21 4.28
CA LYS A 591 13.35 -4.50 4.35
C LYS A 591 12.69 -4.72 5.71
N SER A 592 13.37 -4.38 6.80
CA SER A 592 12.79 -4.52 8.13
C SER A 592 11.66 -3.52 8.39
N LEU A 593 11.73 -2.29 7.87
CA LEU A 593 10.63 -1.34 7.94
C LEU A 593 9.39 -1.89 7.23
N GLU A 594 9.58 -2.42 6.03
CA GLU A 594 8.51 -3.05 5.26
C GLU A 594 7.89 -4.26 6.00
N ALA A 595 8.71 -5.18 6.49
CA ALA A 595 8.23 -6.39 7.14
C ALA A 595 7.45 -6.11 8.45
N LYS A 596 7.84 -5.07 9.19
CA LYS A 596 7.21 -4.69 10.47
C LYS A 596 6.18 -3.56 10.34
N PHE A 597 5.95 -3.03 9.13
CA PHE A 597 5.07 -1.90 8.87
C PHE A 597 3.67 -1.97 9.54
N PRO A 598 3.00 -3.14 9.66
CA PRO A 598 1.71 -3.22 10.36
C PRO A 598 1.78 -2.88 11.85
N ASP A 599 2.88 -3.23 12.53
CA ASP A 599 2.98 -3.22 14.00
C ASP A 599 4.17 -2.40 14.52
N ILE A 600 4.89 -1.72 13.62
CA ILE A 600 6.06 -0.92 13.94
C ILE A 600 5.66 0.23 14.88
N SER A 601 6.47 0.42 15.92
CA SER A 601 6.31 1.50 16.89
C SER A 601 7.66 2.09 17.28
N GLY A 602 7.63 3.29 17.88
CA GLY A 602 8.85 4.04 18.19
C GLY A 602 9.30 4.91 17.02
N ASN A 603 10.40 5.64 17.24
CA ASN A 603 10.91 6.65 16.33
C ASN A 603 12.32 6.33 15.83
N ILE A 604 12.93 5.24 16.32
CA ILE A 604 14.24 4.73 15.88
C ILE A 604 14.12 3.23 15.60
N GLY A 605 14.61 2.80 14.44
CA GLY A 605 14.81 1.43 14.03
C GLY A 605 16.29 1.15 13.81
N ILE A 606 16.79 0.01 14.30
CA ILE A 606 18.17 -0.42 14.13
C ILE A 606 18.17 -1.86 13.63
N VAL A 607 18.84 -2.10 12.50
CA VAL A 607 19.19 -3.43 12.02
C VAL A 607 20.66 -3.71 12.34
N ASP A 608 20.87 -4.83 13.03
CA ASP A 608 22.18 -5.33 13.43
C ASP A 608 22.22 -6.84 13.17
N GLY A 609 23.00 -7.25 12.15
CA GLY A 609 22.95 -8.63 11.66
C GLY A 609 21.59 -8.95 11.04
N GLU A 610 20.97 -10.04 11.48
CA GLU A 610 19.62 -10.45 11.06
C GLU A 610 18.52 -9.90 11.98
N LYS A 611 18.90 -9.21 13.06
CA LYS A 611 17.96 -8.71 14.06
C LYS A 611 17.59 -7.27 13.77
N SER A 612 16.33 -6.94 14.01
CA SER A 612 15.84 -5.56 13.96
C SER A 612 15.15 -5.16 15.25
N TYR A 613 15.55 -3.99 15.76
CA TYR A 613 15.10 -3.42 17.01
C TYR A 613 14.42 -2.08 16.73
N PHE A 614 13.33 -1.79 17.46
CA PHE A 614 12.64 -0.52 17.36
C PHE A 614 12.47 0.07 18.75
N PHE A 615 12.82 1.35 18.88
CA PHE A 615 12.89 2.07 20.14
C PHE A 615 12.07 3.35 20.08
N ARG A 616 11.46 3.72 21.20
CA ARG A 616 10.77 5.00 21.40
C ARG A 616 11.60 5.88 22.33
N VAL A 617 12.44 6.75 21.76
CA VAL A 617 13.37 7.60 22.52
C VAL A 617 12.76 8.95 22.88
N GLU A 618 11.99 9.58 21.98
CA GLU A 618 11.45 10.93 22.22
C GLU A 618 10.51 11.03 23.43
N ALA A 619 9.79 9.95 23.76
CA ALA A 619 8.86 9.91 24.91
C ALA A 619 9.52 10.01 26.30
N GLY A 620 10.82 10.29 26.38
CA GLY A 620 11.58 10.38 27.64
C GLY A 620 11.80 9.05 28.37
N LEU A 621 11.17 7.96 27.93
CA LEU A 621 11.29 6.63 28.53
C LEU A 621 12.65 5.99 28.28
N LEU A 622 13.33 6.37 27.19
CA LEU A 622 14.66 5.89 26.84
C LEU A 622 15.62 7.07 26.69
N LYS A 623 16.88 6.85 27.06
CA LYS A 623 17.97 7.84 26.94
C LYS A 623 19.06 7.28 26.03
N VAL A 624 19.53 8.11 25.11
CA VAL A 624 20.73 7.81 24.30
C VAL A 624 21.95 8.38 25.02
N GLN A 625 22.99 7.56 25.16
CA GLN A 625 24.27 7.95 25.74
C GLN A 625 25.40 7.70 24.75
N TYR A 626 26.24 8.72 24.53
CA TYR A 626 27.42 8.63 23.69
C TYR A 626 28.68 8.37 24.54
N PRO A 627 29.54 7.40 24.18
CA PRO A 627 30.81 7.18 24.85
C PRO A 627 31.67 8.45 24.77
N GLY A 628 32.07 8.98 25.93
CA GLY A 628 32.95 10.14 26.03
C GLY A 628 32.26 11.50 26.15
N GLU A 629 30.96 11.63 25.88
CA GLU A 629 30.21 12.84 26.23
C GLU A 629 30.02 12.89 27.76
N ARG A 630 30.72 13.80 28.43
CA ARG A 630 30.46 14.13 29.84
C ARG A 630 29.33 15.13 29.89
N THR A 631 28.20 14.78 30.49
CA THR A 631 27.14 15.76 30.73
C THR A 631 27.58 16.80 31.76
N PHE A 632 26.94 17.97 31.80
CA PHE A 632 27.20 18.96 32.87
C PHE A 632 27.04 18.32 34.26
N LEU A 633 26.11 17.37 34.42
CA LEU A 633 25.94 16.63 35.66
C LEU A 633 27.16 15.75 35.99
N ASP A 634 27.78 15.13 34.99
CA ASP A 634 28.99 14.32 35.18
C ASP A 634 30.18 15.20 35.55
N ILE A 635 30.33 16.36 34.90
CA ILE A 635 31.37 17.36 35.21
C ILE A 635 31.13 17.95 36.60
N PHE A 636 29.88 18.33 36.91
CA PHE A 636 29.50 18.85 38.22
C PHE A 636 29.76 17.81 39.31
N ASN A 637 29.37 16.54 39.12
CA ASN A 637 29.62 15.49 40.10
C ASN A 637 31.12 15.21 40.29
N GLN A 638 31.90 15.23 39.21
CA GLN A 638 33.35 15.04 39.26
C GLN A 638 34.07 16.17 39.99
N TYR A 639 33.62 17.42 39.83
CA TYR A 639 34.25 18.61 40.41
C TYR A 639 33.41 19.27 41.51
N LYS A 640 32.41 18.59 42.07
CA LYS A 640 31.40 19.22 42.96
C LYS A 640 32.04 19.95 44.13
N ILE A 641 33.09 19.37 44.71
CA ILE A 641 33.80 19.92 45.87
C ILE A 641 34.53 21.21 45.47
N PHE A 642 35.15 21.24 44.27
CA PHE A 642 35.85 22.42 43.78
C PHE A 642 34.88 23.53 43.38
N ILE A 643 33.77 23.20 42.71
CA ILE A 643 32.74 24.17 42.30
C ILE A 643 32.05 24.78 43.53
N ILE A 644 31.65 23.95 44.49
CA ILE A 644 31.07 24.40 45.76
C ILE A 644 32.09 25.21 46.56
N GLY A 645 33.35 24.77 46.61
CA GLY A 645 34.43 25.48 47.29
C GLY A 645 34.73 26.86 46.68
N LEU A 646 34.74 26.97 45.35
CA LEU A 646 34.92 28.25 44.64
C LEU A 646 33.73 29.19 44.90
N ALA A 647 32.50 28.67 44.83
CA ALA A 647 31.30 29.44 45.15
C ALA A 647 31.31 29.94 46.60
N TRP A 648 31.77 29.11 47.54
CA TRP A 648 31.96 29.48 48.94
C TRP A 648 33.04 30.55 49.13
N ALA A 649 34.16 30.44 48.41
CA ALA A 649 35.24 31.42 48.45
C ALA A 649 34.78 32.77 47.89
N LEU A 650 34.02 32.78 46.78
CA LEU A 650 33.42 33.97 46.21
C LEU A 650 32.39 34.61 47.15
N PHE A 651 31.57 33.79 47.82
CA PHE A 651 30.62 34.25 48.82
C PHE A 651 31.31 34.88 50.03
N LEU A 652 32.38 34.26 50.54
CA LEU A 652 33.21 34.82 51.61
C LEU A 652 33.89 36.13 51.19
N ALA A 653 34.44 36.19 49.97
CA ALA A 653 35.04 37.41 49.43
C ALA A 653 34.01 38.54 49.31
N LEU A 654 32.78 38.22 48.90
CA LEU A 654 31.66 39.17 48.86
C LEU A 654 31.31 39.68 50.27
N LEU A 655 31.21 38.78 51.25
CA LEU A 655 30.95 39.16 52.65
C LEU A 655 32.04 40.05 53.22
N VAL A 656 33.31 39.73 52.96
CA VAL A 656 34.46 40.57 53.37
C VAL A 656 34.39 41.92 52.68
N TYR A 657 34.07 41.98 51.39
CA TYR A 657 33.90 43.24 50.65
C TYR A 657 32.77 44.10 51.21
N VAL A 658 31.60 43.51 51.48
CA VAL A 658 30.46 44.19 52.09
C VAL A 658 30.80 44.68 53.50
N PHE A 659 31.47 43.86 54.30
CA PHE A 659 31.93 44.25 55.64
C PHE A 659 32.93 45.41 55.59
N TRP A 660 33.92 45.37 54.70
CA TRP A 660 34.89 46.46 54.52
C TRP A 660 34.22 47.75 54.06
N ARG A 661 33.30 47.66 53.09
CA ARG A 661 32.55 48.80 52.58
C ARG A 661 31.62 49.39 53.66
N GLY A 662 30.95 48.54 54.42
CA GLY A 662 30.14 48.91 55.58
C GLY A 662 30.96 49.61 56.66
N ARG A 663 32.16 49.11 56.98
CA ARG A 663 33.07 49.73 57.97
C ARG A 663 33.59 51.08 57.49
N LYS A 664 33.85 51.23 56.19
CA LYS A 664 34.28 52.50 55.57
C LYS A 664 33.15 53.53 55.58
N MET A 665 31.89 53.11 55.39
CA MET A 665 30.71 53.96 55.58
C MET A 665 30.49 54.33 57.05
N ALA A 666 30.62 53.38 57.98
CA ALA A 666 30.47 53.63 59.41
C ALA A 666 31.54 54.61 59.96
N ARG A 667 32.80 54.51 59.51
CA ARG A 667 33.85 55.49 59.84
C ARG A 667 33.52 56.89 59.30
N LYS A 668 33.03 57.01 58.07
CA LYS A 668 32.59 58.30 57.50
C LYS A 668 31.40 58.93 58.23
N VAL A 669 30.59 58.13 58.91
CA VAL A 669 29.46 58.62 59.73
C VAL A 669 29.93 59.02 61.13
N MET A 670 30.92 58.34 61.72
CA MET A 670 31.51 58.72 63.01
C MET A 670 32.45 59.93 62.94
N GLU A 671 33.08 60.21 61.80
CA GLU A 671 33.87 61.44 61.57
C GLU A 671 33.00 62.68 61.24
N ARG A 672 31.67 62.50 61.14
CA ARG A 672 30.68 63.58 60.90
C ARG A 672 29.82 63.92 62.13
N LYS A 673 30.07 63.28 63.27
CA LYS A 673 29.60 63.72 64.59
C LYS A 673 30.79 64.30 65.34
#